data_AF-A0A5E4JFB0-F1
#
_entry.id   AF-A0A5E4JFB0-F1
#
_cell.length_a   1.000
_cell.length_b   1.000
_cell.length_c   1.000
_cell.angle_alpha   90.00
_cell.angle_beta   90.00
_cell.angle_gamma   90.00
#
_symmetry.space_group_name_H-M   'P 1'
#
loop_
_entity.id
_entity.type
_entity.pdbx_description
1 polymer ?
#
loop_
_entity_poly.entity_id
_entity_poly.type
_entity_poly.pdbx_seq_one_letter_code
_entity_poly.pdbx_strand_id
1 'polypeptide(L)'
;MNAGFVGSVFGKINTHNFTFKAEAAIKKFDYIKLYHEEAGFILAQVIELTSEENNITATCEIIGYRDSRGVLKVPNSTVKHNSEIYIADSNFIKNVLGLDKEDGLYLGLLDNYNMIQVKIDVKNLVTKHLAVLAKTGAGKSYTLGVIVEDLIEKGVPCVVIDPHGEYSSLKFKNTSKNDLELMHRYDVQPKSYEQFVDEYSPNVSVNPGAKPLSISINSLSAHEIATLTPIKVSGTQLGLLFNAISDVKKENSNYSLLDIRQHLDSMNSNMKYGLYACLEFIENVGVFSDSPIDVSKLVNPGRATLINLRGVPPDIQQIIVAKLCSDLFEKRKTNELPPFFLIIEEAHNFCPERSFGETPSSYILRNIASEGRKFGLGLGIVSQRPARVDKNVLSQCNTQIIHKVTNPNDLKAIANSAENIGEGVIDDIATLPIGTALVIGASVKPVFIDIRVRRSEHGGKTVSVVGKTPVSKPVEKVNVQEKPEVKLNTPLKPVGVNPNNNAKISLPPKPVVVKFTVEAGKVERKEFEITAPKIDTVPVNIISAPNSLDNKGLLPFFMAEVNDGVKKFKLLVNDECRIVSFQNNKLIVVNTKPYDAKSLGLKAEAVLNLVKDKGTTTISVLFNTLNYPFQDIDFCLKELAKMNLIIVNGGKIMIKGVDYSSYSLNKNIETFNVKKNELVNMKTGAEQVKNYLENNKLKSESIVQVYVKS
;
A
#
# COMPACT_ATOMS: atom_id res chain seq x y z
N MET A 1 -23.19 -33.45 -37.80
CA MET A 1 -23.15 -32.39 -36.77
C MET A 1 -21.96 -31.49 -37.08
N ASN A 2 -22.20 -30.24 -37.45
CA ASN A 2 -21.12 -29.30 -37.78
C ASN A 2 -20.28 -29.08 -36.52
N ALA A 3 -19.03 -29.54 -36.53
CA ALA A 3 -18.16 -29.50 -35.36
C ALA A 3 -18.01 -28.05 -34.88
N GLY A 4 -18.37 -27.80 -33.62
CA GLY A 4 -18.19 -26.50 -32.96
C GLY A 4 -19.32 -25.50 -33.15
N PHE A 5 -20.46 -25.82 -33.78
CA PHE A 5 -21.63 -24.94 -33.80
C PHE A 5 -22.16 -24.67 -32.38
N VAL A 6 -22.48 -23.41 -32.06
CA VAL A 6 -22.96 -22.99 -30.74
C VAL A 6 -24.28 -22.23 -30.73
N GLY A 7 -24.77 -21.77 -31.88
CA GLY A 7 -26.03 -21.05 -31.96
C GLY A 7 -26.09 -20.08 -33.14
N SER A 8 -27.13 -19.24 -33.14
CA SER A 8 -27.41 -18.32 -34.25
C SER A 8 -27.70 -16.90 -33.76
N VAL A 9 -27.22 -15.90 -34.52
CA VAL A 9 -27.40 -14.47 -34.22
C VAL A 9 -28.89 -14.09 -34.23
N PHE A 10 -29.34 -13.40 -33.18
CA PHE A 10 -30.71 -12.87 -33.08
C PHE A 10 -30.74 -11.51 -32.37
N GLY A 11 -31.89 -10.84 -32.37
CA GLY A 11 -32.09 -9.63 -31.57
C GLY A 11 -31.31 -8.42 -32.08
N LYS A 12 -30.86 -7.54 -31.19
CA LYS A 12 -30.20 -6.30 -31.58
C LYS A 12 -28.77 -6.57 -32.06
N ILE A 13 -28.45 -6.11 -33.27
CA ILE A 13 -27.13 -6.21 -33.87
C ILE A 13 -26.63 -4.79 -34.14
N ASN A 14 -25.36 -4.53 -33.82
CA ASN A 14 -24.64 -3.35 -34.28
C ASN A 14 -23.23 -3.76 -34.77
N THR A 15 -22.42 -2.78 -35.17
CA THR A 15 -21.08 -3.03 -35.73
C THR A 15 -20.06 -3.55 -34.71
N HIS A 16 -20.36 -3.43 -33.42
CA HIS A 16 -19.47 -3.82 -32.33
C HIS A 16 -20.01 -4.98 -31.49
N ASN A 17 -21.33 -5.13 -31.39
CA ASN A 17 -21.96 -6.12 -30.54
C ASN A 17 -23.12 -6.80 -31.25
N PHE A 18 -23.37 -8.06 -30.92
CA PHE A 18 -24.57 -8.78 -31.30
C PHE A 18 -24.99 -9.72 -30.18
N THR A 19 -26.23 -10.19 -30.25
CA THR A 19 -26.75 -11.22 -29.34
C THR A 19 -26.99 -12.50 -30.13
N PHE A 20 -26.81 -13.66 -29.50
CA PHE A 20 -27.13 -14.93 -30.11
C PHE A 20 -27.79 -15.89 -29.12
N LYS A 21 -28.60 -16.81 -29.64
CA LYS A 21 -29.27 -17.82 -28.85
C LYS A 21 -28.36 -19.03 -28.79
N ALA A 22 -27.90 -19.38 -27.59
CA ALA A 22 -26.98 -20.49 -27.40
C ALA A 22 -27.74 -21.82 -27.45
N GLU A 23 -27.27 -22.71 -28.32
CA GLU A 23 -27.77 -24.08 -28.50
C GLU A 23 -26.78 -25.13 -27.97
N ALA A 24 -25.59 -24.67 -27.56
CA ALA A 24 -24.56 -25.48 -26.91
C ALA A 24 -24.07 -24.78 -25.63
N ALA A 25 -23.33 -25.52 -24.81
CA ALA A 25 -22.69 -24.96 -23.62
C ALA A 25 -21.65 -23.90 -24.04
N ILE A 26 -21.83 -22.68 -23.54
CA ILE A 26 -20.95 -21.54 -23.77
C ILE A 26 -20.73 -20.83 -22.43
N LYS A 27 -19.53 -20.29 -22.23
CA LYS A 27 -19.16 -19.54 -21.02
C LYS A 27 -18.87 -18.09 -21.36
N LYS A 28 -18.94 -17.25 -20.32
CA LYS A 28 -18.42 -15.89 -20.40
C LYS A 28 -16.92 -15.95 -20.75
N PHE A 29 -16.49 -15.04 -21.62
CA PHE A 29 -15.15 -14.94 -22.20
C PHE A 29 -14.74 -15.98 -23.24
N ASP A 30 -15.62 -16.93 -23.59
CA ASP A 30 -15.36 -17.82 -24.73
C ASP A 30 -15.25 -16.99 -26.03
N TYR A 31 -14.28 -17.37 -26.85
CA TYR A 31 -14.11 -16.83 -28.20
C TYR A 31 -14.88 -17.68 -29.21
N ILE A 32 -15.65 -16.98 -30.03
CA ILE A 32 -16.48 -17.53 -31.09
C ILE A 32 -16.08 -16.91 -32.43
N LYS A 33 -16.42 -17.60 -33.51
CA LYS A 33 -16.29 -17.12 -34.88
C LYS A 33 -17.59 -17.24 -35.63
N LEU A 34 -17.82 -16.30 -36.52
CA LEU A 34 -18.95 -16.26 -37.43
C LEU A 34 -18.53 -15.65 -38.76
N TYR A 35 -19.27 -15.97 -39.82
CA TYR A 35 -18.99 -15.45 -41.14
C TYR A 35 -19.61 -14.06 -41.33
N HIS A 36 -18.85 -13.15 -41.94
CA HIS A 36 -19.26 -11.82 -42.34
C HIS A 36 -18.98 -11.65 -43.83
N GLU A 37 -19.95 -11.11 -44.59
CA GLU A 37 -19.89 -11.05 -46.06
C GLU A 37 -18.64 -10.40 -46.63
N GLU A 38 -18.25 -9.25 -46.08
CA GLU A 38 -17.11 -8.49 -46.58
C GLU A 38 -15.76 -8.92 -45.98
N ALA A 39 -15.78 -9.61 -44.83
CA ALA A 39 -14.60 -9.82 -43.99
C ALA A 39 -14.21 -11.30 -43.85
N GLY A 40 -15.06 -12.21 -44.31
CA GLY A 40 -14.92 -13.64 -44.04
C GLY A 40 -15.20 -13.95 -42.57
N PHE A 41 -14.47 -14.91 -42.00
CA PHE A 41 -14.62 -15.24 -40.58
C PHE A 41 -14.07 -14.12 -39.70
N ILE A 42 -14.88 -13.67 -38.75
CA ILE A 42 -14.53 -12.69 -37.73
C ILE A 42 -14.55 -13.34 -36.34
N LEU A 43 -13.70 -12.84 -35.45
CA LEU A 43 -13.65 -13.23 -34.05
C LEU A 43 -14.56 -12.33 -33.21
N ALA A 44 -15.30 -12.94 -32.29
CA ALA A 44 -16.05 -12.25 -31.25
C ALA A 44 -15.85 -12.96 -29.90
N GLN A 45 -16.12 -12.26 -28.81
CA GLN A 45 -16.02 -12.78 -27.45
C GLN A 45 -17.35 -12.62 -26.72
N VAL A 46 -17.74 -13.64 -25.96
CA VAL A 46 -18.93 -13.61 -25.10
C VAL A 46 -18.65 -12.71 -23.90
N ILE A 47 -19.39 -11.61 -23.77
CA ILE A 47 -19.24 -10.65 -22.66
C ILE A 47 -20.27 -10.86 -21.55
N GLU A 48 -21.44 -11.39 -21.89
CA GLU A 48 -22.54 -11.59 -20.95
C GLU A 48 -23.40 -12.80 -21.35
N LEU A 49 -23.87 -13.55 -20.35
CA LEU A 49 -24.81 -14.65 -20.51
C LEU A 49 -26.05 -14.38 -19.66
N THR A 50 -27.22 -14.46 -20.30
CA THR A 50 -28.52 -14.37 -19.65
C THR A 50 -29.30 -15.65 -19.89
N SER A 51 -30.11 -16.06 -18.92
CA SER A 51 -30.91 -17.28 -18.98
C SER A 51 -32.36 -16.96 -18.62
N GLU A 52 -33.27 -17.16 -19.56
CA GLU A 52 -34.71 -16.98 -19.40
C GLU A 52 -35.45 -18.20 -19.92
N GLU A 53 -36.35 -18.78 -19.11
CA GLU A 53 -37.25 -19.89 -19.51
C GLU A 53 -36.54 -21.03 -20.28
N ASN A 54 -35.39 -21.50 -19.77
CA ASN A 54 -34.51 -22.52 -20.37
C ASN A 54 -33.80 -22.13 -21.69
N ASN A 55 -33.87 -20.88 -22.12
CA ASN A 55 -33.07 -20.35 -23.22
C ASN A 55 -31.89 -19.56 -22.67
N ILE A 56 -30.68 -19.91 -23.12
CA ILE A 56 -29.48 -19.13 -22.84
C ILE A 56 -29.27 -18.18 -24.01
N THR A 57 -29.13 -16.90 -23.70
CA THR A 57 -28.79 -15.86 -24.67
C THR A 57 -27.47 -15.22 -24.30
N ALA A 58 -26.63 -14.99 -25.29
CA ALA A 58 -25.27 -14.52 -25.11
C ALA A 58 -25.08 -13.20 -25.86
N THR A 59 -24.64 -12.16 -25.15
CA THR A 59 -24.19 -10.91 -25.77
C THR A 59 -22.70 -11.01 -26.04
N CYS A 60 -22.30 -10.64 -27.25
CA CYS A 60 -20.93 -10.77 -27.73
C CYS A 60 -20.38 -9.43 -28.23
N GLU A 61 -19.11 -9.17 -27.94
CA GLU A 61 -18.33 -8.08 -28.54
C GLU A 61 -17.54 -8.62 -29.75
N ILE A 62 -17.66 -7.96 -30.90
CA ILE A 62 -16.92 -8.21 -32.11
C ILE A 62 -15.51 -7.66 -31.95
N ILE A 63 -14.52 -8.55 -31.99
CA ILE A 63 -13.10 -8.22 -31.98
C ILE A 63 -12.63 -7.89 -33.39
N GLY A 64 -13.09 -8.66 -34.39
CA GLY A 64 -12.82 -8.43 -35.80
C GLY A 64 -11.97 -9.51 -36.45
N TYR A 65 -11.19 -9.13 -37.47
CA TYR A 65 -10.37 -10.02 -38.29
C TYR A 65 -9.04 -9.35 -38.64
N ARG A 66 -8.05 -10.12 -39.08
CA ARG A 66 -6.81 -9.54 -39.63
C ARG A 66 -6.88 -9.48 -41.15
N ASP A 67 -6.56 -8.31 -41.70
CA ASP A 67 -6.42 -8.13 -43.15
C ASP A 67 -5.14 -8.82 -43.67
N SER A 68 -4.94 -8.79 -44.99
CA SER A 68 -3.75 -9.36 -45.64
C SER A 68 -2.42 -8.75 -45.20
N ARG A 69 -2.44 -7.57 -44.57
CA ARG A 69 -1.25 -6.91 -43.99
C ARG A 69 -1.05 -7.28 -42.52
N GLY A 70 -1.90 -8.14 -41.98
CA GLY A 70 -1.88 -8.54 -40.58
C GLY A 70 -2.41 -7.47 -39.63
N VAL A 71 -3.16 -6.46 -40.09
CA VAL A 71 -3.73 -5.42 -39.23
C VAL A 71 -5.11 -5.84 -38.74
N LEU A 72 -5.38 -5.70 -37.43
CA LEU A 72 -6.72 -5.96 -36.88
C LEU A 72 -7.70 -4.91 -37.41
N LYS A 73 -8.80 -5.39 -38.01
CA LYS A 73 -9.91 -4.60 -38.52
C LYS A 73 -11.21 -5.09 -37.92
N VAL A 74 -12.07 -4.14 -37.57
CA VAL A 74 -13.47 -4.42 -37.22
C VAL A 74 -14.31 -4.20 -38.48
N PRO A 75 -15.27 -5.07 -38.82
CA PRO A 75 -16.20 -4.82 -39.91
C PRO A 75 -16.95 -3.50 -39.74
N ASN A 76 -17.14 -2.76 -40.83
CA ASN A 76 -17.88 -1.50 -40.82
C ASN A 76 -19.39 -1.69 -41.05
N SER A 77 -19.81 -2.91 -41.36
CA SER A 77 -21.21 -3.33 -41.50
C SER A 77 -21.57 -4.35 -40.41
N THR A 78 -22.87 -4.55 -40.20
CA THR A 78 -23.39 -5.47 -39.19
C THR A 78 -23.35 -6.91 -39.71
N VAL A 79 -23.21 -7.87 -38.79
CA VAL A 79 -23.48 -9.29 -39.11
C VAL A 79 -24.97 -9.50 -39.44
N LYS A 80 -25.29 -10.54 -40.23
CA LYS A 80 -26.68 -10.85 -40.58
C LYS A 80 -27.40 -11.58 -39.46
N HIS A 81 -28.70 -11.36 -39.35
CA HIS A 81 -29.58 -12.23 -38.56
C HIS A 81 -29.48 -13.68 -39.02
N ASN A 82 -29.61 -14.61 -38.07
CA ASN A 82 -29.51 -16.06 -38.29
C ASN A 82 -28.14 -16.53 -38.81
N SER A 83 -27.11 -15.69 -38.74
CA SER A 83 -25.74 -16.15 -39.00
C SER A 83 -25.37 -17.21 -37.96
N GLU A 84 -24.86 -18.34 -38.45
CA GLU A 84 -24.40 -19.43 -37.59
C GLU A 84 -23.09 -19.05 -36.89
N ILE A 85 -22.97 -19.45 -35.64
CA ILE A 85 -21.83 -19.17 -34.78
C ILE A 85 -21.15 -20.47 -34.40
N TYR A 86 -19.82 -20.42 -34.39
CA TYR A 86 -18.96 -21.55 -34.09
C TYR A 86 -17.96 -21.19 -32.99
N ILE A 87 -17.50 -22.16 -32.20
CA ILE A 87 -16.31 -21.96 -31.35
C ILE A 87 -15.10 -21.62 -32.22
N ALA A 88 -14.35 -20.61 -31.79
CA ALA A 88 -13.10 -20.25 -32.47
C ALA A 88 -11.99 -21.25 -32.14
N ASP A 89 -11.25 -21.67 -33.16
CA ASP A 89 -10.08 -22.53 -32.97
C ASP A 89 -8.88 -21.73 -32.45
N SER A 90 -7.96 -22.42 -31.76
CA SER A 90 -6.84 -21.76 -31.08
C SER A 90 -5.91 -21.00 -32.02
N ASN A 91 -5.74 -21.46 -33.27
CA ASN A 91 -4.88 -20.78 -34.25
C ASN A 91 -5.53 -19.49 -34.72
N PHE A 92 -6.85 -19.51 -34.99
CA PHE A 92 -7.60 -18.32 -35.35
C PHE A 92 -7.59 -17.28 -34.21
N ILE A 93 -7.81 -17.71 -32.96
CA ILE A 93 -7.74 -16.82 -31.78
C ILE A 93 -6.34 -16.18 -31.67
N LYS A 94 -5.27 -16.99 -31.71
CA LYS A 94 -3.88 -16.51 -31.63
C LYS A 94 -3.58 -15.49 -32.72
N ASN A 95 -3.97 -15.81 -33.96
CA ASN A 95 -3.75 -14.94 -35.11
C ASN A 95 -4.48 -13.61 -34.90
N VAL A 96 -5.80 -13.61 -34.72
CA VAL A 96 -6.59 -12.37 -34.62
C VAL A 96 -6.15 -11.50 -33.43
N LEU A 97 -5.98 -12.09 -32.24
CA LEU A 97 -5.54 -11.35 -31.04
C LEU A 97 -4.07 -10.90 -31.10
N GLY A 98 -3.26 -11.49 -31.99
CA GLY A 98 -1.82 -11.19 -32.08
C GLY A 98 -1.02 -11.76 -30.93
N LEU A 99 -1.42 -12.95 -30.45
CA LEU A 99 -0.76 -13.67 -29.36
C LEU A 99 0.40 -14.55 -29.84
N ASP A 100 0.54 -14.73 -31.16
CA ASP A 100 1.60 -15.53 -31.75
C ASP A 100 2.92 -14.76 -31.75
N LYS A 101 3.64 -14.85 -30.63
CA LYS A 101 4.93 -14.20 -30.41
C LYS A 101 5.97 -15.26 -30.09
N GLU A 102 6.96 -15.44 -30.97
CA GLU A 102 8.01 -16.44 -30.75
C GLU A 102 8.89 -16.07 -29.56
N ASP A 103 9.32 -14.80 -29.48
CA ASP A 103 10.34 -14.32 -28.53
C ASP A 103 9.84 -13.46 -27.35
N GLY A 104 8.58 -13.66 -26.93
CA GLY A 104 8.04 -12.96 -25.76
C GLY A 104 8.31 -13.65 -24.42
N LEU A 105 8.19 -12.87 -23.33
CA LEU A 105 8.09 -13.34 -21.95
C LEU A 105 6.77 -14.06 -21.76
N TYR A 106 6.82 -15.33 -21.37
CA TYR A 106 5.68 -16.19 -21.15
C TYR A 106 5.05 -15.93 -19.78
N LEU A 107 3.85 -15.32 -19.80
CA LEU A 107 3.13 -15.00 -18.58
C LEU A 107 2.23 -16.13 -18.09
N GLY A 108 1.66 -16.91 -19.01
CA GLY A 108 0.53 -17.76 -18.66
C GLY A 108 -0.33 -18.17 -19.85
N LEU A 109 -1.47 -18.77 -19.55
CA LEU A 109 -2.42 -19.26 -20.55
C LEU A 109 -3.60 -18.29 -20.65
N LEU A 110 -4.14 -18.14 -21.86
CA LEU A 110 -5.39 -17.39 -22.06
C LEU A 110 -6.51 -18.05 -21.25
N ASP A 111 -7.29 -17.25 -20.52
CA ASP A 111 -8.35 -17.76 -19.65
C ASP A 111 -9.33 -18.63 -20.46
N ASN A 112 -9.76 -19.76 -19.88
CA ASN A 112 -10.51 -20.85 -20.54
C ASN A 112 -9.79 -21.64 -21.66
N TYR A 113 -8.55 -21.32 -22.04
CA TYR A 113 -7.81 -22.00 -23.12
C TYR A 113 -6.46 -22.56 -22.67
N ASN A 114 -6.39 -23.88 -22.49
CA ASN A 114 -5.17 -24.55 -22.01
C ASN A 114 -4.00 -24.61 -23.02
N MET A 115 -4.21 -24.26 -24.29
CA MET A 115 -3.19 -24.38 -25.36
C MET A 115 -2.73 -23.03 -25.92
N ILE A 116 -3.27 -21.92 -25.43
CA ILE A 116 -2.96 -20.58 -25.92
C ILE A 116 -2.07 -19.88 -24.90
N GLN A 117 -0.77 -19.91 -25.14
CA GLN A 117 0.20 -19.15 -24.35
C GLN A 117 0.09 -17.67 -24.66
N VAL A 118 0.04 -16.85 -23.60
CA VAL A 118 0.10 -15.39 -23.70
C VAL A 118 1.51 -14.93 -23.35
N LYS A 119 2.13 -14.25 -24.31
CA LYS A 119 3.49 -13.75 -24.20
C LYS A 119 3.54 -12.23 -24.38
N ILE A 120 4.42 -11.55 -23.64
CA ILE A 120 4.71 -10.13 -23.81
C ILE A 120 6.04 -10.00 -24.55
N ASP A 121 6.05 -9.24 -25.65
CA ASP A 121 7.28 -8.98 -26.38
C ASP A 121 8.25 -8.15 -25.52
N VAL A 122 9.50 -8.61 -25.42
CA VAL A 122 10.53 -8.00 -24.56
C VAL A 122 10.82 -6.56 -24.95
N LYS A 123 10.94 -6.28 -26.25
CA LYS A 123 11.21 -4.94 -26.76
C LYS A 123 10.08 -3.99 -26.41
N ASN A 124 8.83 -4.43 -26.57
CA ASN A 124 7.65 -3.71 -26.14
C ASN A 124 7.68 -3.48 -24.63
N LEU A 125 7.97 -4.48 -23.80
CA LEU A 125 8.05 -4.30 -22.35
C LEU A 125 9.02 -3.17 -21.97
N VAL A 126 10.24 -3.19 -22.52
CA VAL A 126 11.26 -2.17 -22.24
C VAL A 126 10.83 -0.78 -22.73
N THR A 127 10.20 -0.69 -23.92
CA THR A 127 9.84 0.60 -24.54
C THR A 127 8.49 1.16 -24.09
N LYS A 128 7.61 0.33 -23.53
CA LYS A 128 6.24 0.68 -23.13
C LYS A 128 6.01 0.70 -21.63
N HIS A 129 7.04 0.35 -20.86
CA HIS A 129 6.98 0.21 -19.40
C HIS A 129 5.92 -0.81 -18.97
N LEU A 130 5.88 -1.13 -17.68
CA LEU A 130 4.99 -2.13 -17.10
C LEU A 130 4.37 -1.60 -15.81
N ALA A 131 3.07 -1.86 -15.61
CA ALA A 131 2.45 -1.79 -14.31
C ALA A 131 1.91 -3.17 -13.88
N VAL A 132 2.18 -3.60 -12.65
CA VAL A 132 1.54 -4.77 -12.04
C VAL A 132 0.70 -4.31 -10.85
N LEU A 133 -0.62 -4.44 -10.99
CA LEU A 133 -1.60 -3.82 -10.10
C LEU A 133 -2.52 -4.88 -9.48
N ALA A 134 -2.69 -4.87 -8.16
CA ALA A 134 -3.58 -5.83 -7.49
C ALA A 134 -3.87 -5.47 -6.03
N LYS A 135 -4.94 -5.99 -5.43
CA LYS A 135 -5.04 -5.99 -3.97
C LYS A 135 -3.97 -6.87 -3.28
N THR A 136 -3.81 -6.77 -1.97
CA THR A 136 -2.93 -7.65 -1.18
C THR A 136 -3.34 -9.12 -1.34
N GLY A 137 -2.36 -10.01 -1.51
CA GLY A 137 -2.59 -11.45 -1.66
C GLY A 137 -3.17 -11.90 -3.00
N ALA A 138 -3.34 -11.01 -3.99
CA ALA A 138 -3.89 -11.37 -5.29
C ALA A 138 -2.87 -11.93 -6.29
N GLY A 139 -1.56 -11.90 -5.99
CA GLY A 139 -0.52 -12.51 -6.84
C GLY A 139 0.47 -11.55 -7.52
N LYS A 140 0.63 -10.30 -7.01
CA LYS A 140 1.60 -9.32 -7.56
C LYS A 140 3.04 -9.83 -7.57
N SER A 141 3.60 -10.13 -6.40
CA SER A 141 4.99 -10.60 -6.28
C SER A 141 5.21 -11.95 -6.97
N TYR A 142 4.16 -12.77 -7.05
CA TYR A 142 4.19 -14.02 -7.81
C TYR A 142 4.36 -13.76 -9.32
N THR A 143 3.55 -12.85 -9.87
CA THR A 143 3.62 -12.45 -11.28
C THR A 143 4.93 -11.74 -11.61
N LEU A 144 5.42 -10.90 -10.69
CA LEU A 144 6.71 -10.25 -10.86
C LEU A 144 7.84 -11.29 -10.90
N GLY A 145 7.78 -12.32 -10.05
CA GLY A 145 8.68 -13.46 -10.10
C GLY A 145 8.66 -14.16 -11.47
N VAL A 146 7.47 -14.44 -12.02
CA VAL A 146 7.29 -14.98 -13.39
C VAL A 146 7.99 -14.11 -14.44
N ILE A 147 7.82 -12.79 -14.37
CA ILE A 147 8.46 -11.85 -15.30
C ILE A 147 9.98 -11.87 -15.15
N VAL A 148 10.50 -11.81 -13.92
CA VAL A 148 11.95 -11.79 -13.66
C VAL A 148 12.62 -13.10 -14.13
N GLU A 149 11.98 -14.25 -13.93
CA GLU A 149 12.44 -15.55 -14.46
C GLU A 149 12.66 -15.50 -15.97
N ASP A 150 11.68 -14.99 -16.71
CA ASP A 150 11.75 -14.92 -18.17
C ASP A 150 12.70 -13.81 -18.67
N LEU A 151 12.83 -12.70 -17.94
CA LEU A 151 13.83 -11.67 -18.24
C LEU A 151 15.25 -12.24 -18.16
N ILE A 152 15.55 -13.02 -17.12
CA ILE A 152 16.83 -13.74 -16.98
C ILE A 152 17.03 -14.69 -18.17
N GLU A 153 16.04 -15.51 -18.51
CA GLU A 153 16.14 -16.48 -19.61
C GLU A 153 16.28 -15.85 -20.99
N LYS A 154 15.70 -14.66 -21.19
CA LYS A 154 15.86 -13.86 -22.41
C LYS A 154 17.11 -12.98 -22.42
N GLY A 155 17.96 -13.06 -21.40
CA GLY A 155 19.22 -12.33 -21.35
C GLY A 155 19.06 -10.84 -21.02
N VAL A 156 17.89 -10.39 -20.57
CA VAL A 156 17.61 -8.99 -20.28
C VAL A 156 18.07 -8.67 -18.85
N PRO A 157 19.03 -7.73 -18.66
CA PRO A 157 19.38 -7.28 -17.32
C PRO A 157 18.16 -6.68 -16.62
N CYS A 158 17.93 -7.02 -15.36
CA CYS A 158 16.92 -6.34 -14.55
C CYS A 158 17.41 -5.98 -13.16
N VAL A 159 16.91 -4.87 -12.63
CA VAL A 159 17.17 -4.38 -11.28
C VAL A 159 15.84 -4.27 -10.55
N VAL A 160 15.70 -4.94 -9.41
CA VAL A 160 14.48 -4.96 -8.61
C VAL A 160 14.73 -4.24 -7.30
N ILE A 161 13.99 -3.16 -7.05
CA ILE A 161 13.91 -2.52 -5.74
C ILE A 161 12.90 -3.32 -4.91
N ASP A 162 13.37 -3.96 -3.85
CA ASP A 162 12.62 -4.90 -3.00
C ASP A 162 12.58 -4.40 -1.55
N PRO A 163 11.53 -3.64 -1.16
CA PRO A 163 11.35 -3.12 0.19
C PRO A 163 11.21 -4.20 1.28
N HIS A 164 10.80 -5.41 0.89
CA HIS A 164 10.36 -6.45 1.82
C HIS A 164 11.26 -7.70 1.84
N GLY A 165 12.16 -7.84 0.87
CA GLY A 165 13.06 -8.98 0.74
C GLY A 165 12.36 -10.26 0.25
N GLU A 166 11.33 -10.15 -0.59
CA GLU A 166 10.54 -11.31 -1.06
C GLU A 166 11.22 -12.08 -2.21
N TYR A 167 12.09 -11.41 -2.98
CA TYR A 167 12.63 -11.96 -4.24
C TYR A 167 13.90 -12.80 -4.07
N SER A 168 14.51 -12.86 -2.89
CA SER A 168 15.63 -13.79 -2.61
C SER A 168 15.23 -15.24 -2.88
N SER A 169 13.93 -15.54 -2.84
CA SER A 169 13.33 -16.82 -3.21
C SER A 169 13.62 -17.28 -4.66
N LEU A 170 13.93 -16.36 -5.59
CA LEU A 170 14.35 -16.68 -6.97
C LEU A 170 15.57 -17.61 -7.03
N LYS A 171 16.41 -17.58 -5.99
CA LYS A 171 17.61 -18.42 -5.87
C LYS A 171 17.28 -19.91 -5.68
N PHE A 172 16.05 -20.25 -5.28
CA PHE A 172 15.67 -21.63 -5.01
C PHE A 172 14.68 -22.14 -6.06
N LYS A 173 14.78 -23.43 -6.41
CA LYS A 173 13.84 -24.09 -7.34
C LYS A 173 12.49 -24.32 -6.67
N ASN A 174 11.38 -24.20 -7.39
CA ASN A 174 10.05 -24.40 -6.79
C ASN A 174 9.90 -25.83 -6.21
N THR A 175 9.47 -25.92 -4.94
CA THR A 175 9.23 -27.18 -4.22
C THR A 175 7.77 -27.35 -3.77
N SER A 176 6.88 -26.41 -4.09
CA SER A 176 5.45 -26.47 -3.73
C SER A 176 4.76 -27.62 -4.47
N LYS A 177 4.19 -28.58 -3.73
CA LYS A 177 3.48 -29.73 -4.34
C LYS A 177 2.39 -29.30 -5.32
N ASN A 178 1.58 -28.31 -4.93
CA ASN A 178 0.51 -27.78 -5.76
C ASN A 178 1.05 -27.15 -7.06
N ASP A 179 2.14 -26.39 -6.97
CA ASP A 179 2.75 -25.76 -8.15
C ASP A 179 3.33 -26.83 -9.07
N LEU A 180 4.02 -27.85 -8.52
CA LEU A 180 4.62 -28.95 -9.27
C LEU A 180 3.58 -29.75 -10.08
N GLU A 181 2.40 -30.01 -9.51
CA GLU A 181 1.29 -30.67 -10.23
C GLU A 181 0.79 -29.82 -11.40
N LEU A 182 0.75 -28.50 -11.22
CA LEU A 182 0.30 -27.55 -12.24
C LEU A 182 1.36 -27.26 -13.32
N MET A 183 2.64 -27.53 -13.09
CA MET A 183 3.71 -27.22 -14.04
C MET A 183 3.52 -27.84 -15.42
N HIS A 184 2.97 -29.05 -15.49
CA HIS A 184 2.64 -29.72 -16.75
C HIS A 184 1.62 -28.94 -17.59
N ARG A 185 0.67 -28.25 -16.94
CA ARG A 185 -0.33 -27.41 -17.63
C ARG A 185 0.33 -26.25 -18.37
N TYR A 186 1.39 -25.69 -17.81
CA TYR A 186 2.07 -24.51 -18.33
C TYR A 186 3.33 -24.83 -19.14
N ASP A 187 3.69 -26.11 -19.30
CA ASP A 187 4.93 -26.53 -19.95
C ASP A 187 6.18 -25.87 -19.35
N VAL A 188 6.26 -25.88 -18.01
CA VAL A 188 7.41 -25.37 -17.26
C VAL A 188 7.97 -26.43 -16.32
N GLN A 189 9.19 -26.23 -15.83
CA GLN A 189 9.86 -27.12 -14.88
C GLN A 189 10.51 -26.32 -13.76
N PRO A 190 10.72 -26.91 -12.56
CA PRO A 190 11.36 -26.22 -11.46
C PRO A 190 12.81 -25.83 -11.80
N LYS A 191 13.18 -24.60 -11.48
CA LYS A 191 14.51 -24.07 -11.78
C LYS A 191 14.96 -23.08 -10.71
N SER A 192 16.21 -23.20 -10.31
CA SER A 192 16.91 -22.22 -9.47
C SER A 192 17.58 -21.19 -10.37
N TYR A 193 17.54 -19.92 -9.97
CA TYR A 193 18.25 -18.83 -10.62
C TYR A 193 19.38 -18.27 -9.76
N GLU A 194 19.87 -19.02 -8.76
CA GLU A 194 20.90 -18.56 -7.81
C GLU A 194 22.11 -17.95 -8.51
N GLN A 195 22.64 -18.63 -9.52
CA GLN A 195 23.80 -18.17 -10.28
C GLN A 195 23.54 -16.92 -11.13
N PHE A 196 22.28 -16.53 -11.35
CA PHE A 196 21.86 -15.37 -12.15
C PHE A 196 21.28 -14.24 -11.30
N VAL A 197 21.20 -14.42 -9.98
CA VAL A 197 20.61 -13.44 -9.06
C VAL A 197 21.70 -12.87 -8.16
N ASP A 198 21.95 -11.56 -8.28
CA ASP A 198 22.79 -10.82 -7.35
C ASP A 198 21.91 -10.07 -6.35
N GLU A 199 22.12 -10.26 -5.06
CA GLU A 199 21.35 -9.56 -4.03
C GLU A 199 22.26 -8.62 -3.26
N TYR A 200 21.84 -7.37 -3.14
CA TYR A 200 22.52 -6.31 -2.42
C TYR A 200 21.59 -5.73 -1.34
N SER A 201 22.15 -5.40 -0.18
CA SER A 201 21.41 -4.82 0.94
C SER A 201 22.26 -3.79 1.67
N PRO A 202 21.70 -2.63 2.05
CA PRO A 202 22.36 -1.72 2.97
C PRO A 202 22.43 -2.28 4.40
N ASN A 203 21.51 -3.19 4.77
CA ASN A 203 21.46 -3.82 6.09
C ASN A 203 21.77 -5.31 5.98
N VAL A 204 23.06 -5.66 5.89
CA VAL A 204 23.51 -7.07 5.79
C VAL A 204 23.29 -7.86 7.08
N SER A 205 23.17 -7.18 8.23
CA SER A 205 22.85 -7.83 9.51
C SER A 205 21.45 -8.44 9.50
N VAL A 206 20.48 -7.76 8.87
CA VAL A 206 19.12 -8.28 8.66
C VAL A 206 19.07 -9.23 7.46
N ASN A 207 19.90 -8.99 6.43
CA ASN A 207 19.91 -9.75 5.18
C ASN A 207 21.29 -10.42 4.94
N PRO A 208 21.64 -11.50 5.66
CA PRO A 208 22.99 -12.08 5.65
C PRO A 208 23.40 -12.73 4.32
N GLY A 209 22.44 -13.05 3.45
CA GLY A 209 22.69 -13.59 2.10
C GLY A 209 22.94 -12.52 1.03
N ALA A 210 22.90 -11.23 1.40
CA ALA A 210 23.08 -10.11 0.49
C ALA A 210 24.50 -9.53 0.58
N LYS A 211 25.00 -9.05 -0.56
CA LYS A 211 26.23 -8.26 -0.65
C LYS A 211 25.97 -6.86 -0.05
N PRO A 212 26.96 -6.20 0.57
CA PRO A 212 26.78 -4.85 1.07
C PRO A 212 26.47 -3.88 -0.08
N LEU A 213 25.47 -3.03 0.11
CA LEU A 213 25.15 -1.92 -0.79
C LEU A 213 25.65 -0.62 -0.18
N SER A 214 26.63 0.01 -0.82
CA SER A 214 27.09 1.36 -0.48
C SER A 214 26.82 2.34 -1.62
N ILE A 215 26.48 3.57 -1.29
CA ILE A 215 26.09 4.63 -2.23
C ILE A 215 26.98 5.85 -2.03
N SER A 216 27.26 6.59 -3.09
CA SER A 216 28.15 7.75 -3.01
C SER A 216 27.51 8.90 -2.24
N ILE A 217 28.27 9.50 -1.33
CA ILE A 217 27.89 10.71 -0.62
C ILE A 217 28.02 11.97 -1.50
N ASN A 218 28.94 11.96 -2.47
CA ASN A 218 29.42 13.15 -3.20
C ASN A 218 28.36 13.79 -4.11
N SER A 219 27.31 13.05 -4.43
CA SER A 219 26.21 13.54 -5.27
C SER A 219 25.05 14.10 -4.47
N LEU A 220 25.04 13.92 -3.15
CA LEU A 220 23.94 14.39 -2.32
C LEU A 220 24.06 15.89 -2.08
N SER A 221 22.96 16.60 -2.34
CA SER A 221 22.79 18.00 -1.98
C SER A 221 22.61 18.18 -0.47
N ALA A 222 22.84 19.40 0.01
CA ALA A 222 22.57 19.76 1.41
C ALA A 222 21.12 19.45 1.83
N HIS A 223 20.16 19.62 0.91
CA HIS A 223 18.76 19.34 1.18
C HIS A 223 18.52 17.83 1.34
N GLU A 224 19.10 17.00 0.48
CA GLU A 224 19.00 15.54 0.59
C GLU A 224 19.63 15.03 1.88
N ILE A 225 20.82 15.55 2.24
CA ILE A 225 21.48 15.25 3.53
C ILE A 225 20.61 15.68 4.71
N ALA A 226 19.98 16.84 4.65
CA ALA A 226 19.06 17.29 5.70
C ALA A 226 17.78 16.43 5.78
N THR A 227 17.35 15.81 4.68
CA THR A 227 16.15 14.95 4.62
C THR A 227 16.45 13.51 5.06
N LEU A 228 17.72 13.08 4.97
CA LEU A 228 18.18 11.76 5.38
C LEU A 228 18.12 11.50 6.88
N THR A 229 17.88 12.53 7.69
CA THR A 229 17.97 12.45 9.14
C THR A 229 16.63 12.83 9.79
N PRO A 230 16.24 12.17 10.89
CA PRO A 230 15.08 12.56 11.68
C PRO A 230 15.27 13.92 12.38
N ILE A 231 16.48 14.49 12.32
CA ILE A 231 16.83 15.77 12.94
C ILE A 231 16.34 16.91 12.04
N LYS A 232 15.48 17.76 12.57
CA LYS A 232 14.98 18.92 11.84
C LYS A 232 16.10 19.96 11.67
N VAL A 233 16.60 20.09 10.44
CA VAL A 233 17.59 21.10 10.05
C VAL A 233 16.88 22.44 9.81
N SER A 234 17.32 23.52 10.46
CA SER A 234 16.79 24.87 10.20
C SER A 234 17.26 25.40 8.85
N GLY A 235 16.56 26.38 8.27
CA GLY A 235 16.98 27.01 6.99
C GLY A 235 18.39 27.61 7.05
N THR A 236 18.79 28.12 8.21
CA THR A 236 20.14 28.62 8.47
C THR A 236 21.19 27.50 8.57
N GLN A 237 20.87 26.37 9.20
CA GLN A 237 21.74 25.18 9.21
C GLN A 237 21.87 24.57 7.80
N LEU A 238 20.78 24.57 7.02
CA LEU A 238 20.80 24.10 5.64
C LEU A 238 21.71 24.97 4.76
N GLY A 239 21.66 26.30 4.93
CA GLY A 239 22.57 27.22 4.26
C GLY A 239 24.04 26.99 4.65
N LEU A 240 24.31 26.73 5.94
CA LEU A 240 25.65 26.39 6.42
C LEU A 240 26.16 25.09 5.79
N LEU A 241 25.32 24.04 5.78
CA LEU A 241 25.63 22.75 5.16
C LEU A 241 25.87 22.88 3.65
N PHE A 242 25.06 23.70 2.96
CA PHE A 242 25.24 23.98 1.53
C PHE A 242 26.58 24.65 1.24
N ASN A 243 26.95 25.67 2.01
CA ASN A 243 28.25 26.32 1.88
C ASN A 243 29.39 25.34 2.15
N ALA A 244 29.25 24.53 3.20
CA ALA A 244 30.28 23.56 3.54
C ALA A 244 30.50 22.52 2.43
N ILE A 245 29.43 21.95 1.88
CA ILE A 245 29.51 21.01 0.76
C ILE A 245 30.10 21.70 -0.47
N SER A 246 29.67 22.94 -0.76
CA SER A 246 30.13 23.68 -1.94
C SER A 246 31.62 24.00 -1.88
N ASP A 247 32.15 24.33 -0.69
CA ASP A 247 33.56 24.65 -0.50
C ASP A 247 34.41 23.39 -0.54
N VAL A 248 34.02 22.34 0.18
CA VAL A 248 34.71 21.03 0.14
C VAL A 248 34.76 20.49 -1.30
N LYS A 249 33.67 20.65 -2.07
CA LYS A 249 33.60 20.23 -3.47
C LYS A 249 34.53 21.02 -4.40
N LYS A 250 34.87 22.28 -4.09
CA LYS A 250 35.87 23.07 -4.84
C LYS A 250 37.28 22.59 -4.55
N GLU A 251 37.55 22.17 -3.32
CA GLU A 251 38.87 21.71 -2.88
C GLU A 251 39.16 20.27 -3.33
N ASN A 252 38.16 19.39 -3.26
CA ASN A 252 38.28 17.99 -3.67
C ASN A 252 36.98 17.49 -4.30
N SER A 253 37.06 16.99 -5.53
CA SER A 253 35.91 16.40 -6.24
C SER A 253 35.41 15.09 -5.62
N ASN A 254 36.25 14.41 -4.82
CA ASN A 254 35.95 13.14 -4.17
C ASN A 254 36.06 13.28 -2.65
N TYR A 255 35.08 13.95 -2.04
CA TYR A 255 35.03 14.24 -0.61
C TYR A 255 34.14 13.27 0.17
N SER A 256 34.40 13.15 1.47
CA SER A 256 33.68 12.29 2.42
C SER A 256 32.78 13.10 3.37
N LEU A 257 31.95 12.39 4.14
CA LEU A 257 31.22 12.99 5.28
C LEU A 257 32.18 13.62 6.30
N LEU A 258 33.36 13.03 6.46
CA LEU A 258 34.39 13.49 7.37
C LEU A 258 34.99 14.82 6.91
N ASP A 259 35.18 15.00 5.60
CA ASP A 259 35.65 16.29 5.04
C ASP A 259 34.61 17.40 5.24
N ILE A 260 33.32 17.10 5.04
CA ILE A 260 32.23 18.05 5.35
C ILE A 260 32.26 18.41 6.85
N ARG A 261 32.44 17.41 7.73
CA ARG A 261 32.49 17.63 9.18
C ARG A 261 33.69 18.49 9.58
N GLN A 262 34.88 18.21 9.05
CA GLN A 262 36.10 18.99 9.29
C GLN A 262 35.93 20.45 8.81
N HIS A 263 35.30 20.65 7.64
CA HIS A 263 35.06 22.01 7.16
C HIS A 263 34.05 22.76 8.02
N LEU A 264 32.99 22.09 8.49
CA LEU A 264 32.06 22.65 9.47
C LEU A 264 32.76 22.98 10.81
N ASP A 265 33.71 22.15 11.25
CA ASP A 265 34.52 22.43 12.46
C ASP A 265 35.28 23.76 12.34
N SER A 266 35.79 24.07 11.16
CA SER A 266 36.52 25.33 10.89
C SER A 266 35.61 26.57 10.92
N MET A 267 34.29 26.40 10.81
CA MET A 267 33.33 27.50 10.86
C MET A 267 33.04 27.95 12.31
N ASN A 268 33.07 29.26 12.55
CA ASN A 268 32.71 29.89 13.83
C ASN A 268 31.18 30.03 14.00
N SER A 269 30.45 28.90 14.02
CA SER A 269 29.00 28.89 14.23
C SER A 269 28.57 27.80 15.21
N ASN A 270 27.83 28.16 16.26
CA ASN A 270 27.24 27.19 17.20
C ASN A 270 26.16 26.31 16.56
N MET A 271 25.73 26.64 15.34
CA MET A 271 24.69 25.88 14.63
C MET A 271 25.22 24.56 14.04
N LYS A 272 26.55 24.39 13.99
CA LYS A 272 27.24 23.21 13.44
C LYS A 272 26.99 21.92 14.24
N TYR A 273 26.76 22.02 15.55
CA TYR A 273 26.52 20.84 16.39
C TYR A 273 25.24 20.08 16.01
N GLY A 274 24.19 20.79 15.57
CA GLY A 274 22.99 20.14 15.04
C GLY A 274 23.25 19.38 13.74
N LEU A 275 24.18 19.88 12.90
CA LEU A 275 24.61 19.20 11.68
C LEU A 275 25.53 18.01 11.96
N TYR A 276 26.30 17.99 13.05
CA TYR A 276 27.10 16.81 13.43
C TYR A 276 26.22 15.61 13.70
N ALA A 277 25.15 15.80 14.48
CA ALA A 277 24.19 14.72 14.72
C ALA A 277 23.53 14.25 13.41
N CYS A 278 23.36 15.15 12.42
CA CYS A 278 22.87 14.77 11.08
C CYS A 278 23.90 13.92 10.31
N LEU A 279 25.16 14.38 10.21
CA LEU A 279 26.21 13.67 9.48
C LEU A 279 26.56 12.33 10.16
N GLU A 280 26.60 12.30 11.49
CA GLU A 280 26.83 11.09 12.28
C GLU A 280 25.66 10.11 12.13
N PHE A 281 24.41 10.59 12.05
CA PHE A 281 23.28 9.71 11.75
C PHE A 281 23.47 9.05 10.38
N ILE A 282 23.80 9.82 9.34
CA ILE A 282 23.99 9.34 7.97
C ILE A 282 25.13 8.32 7.89
N GLU A 283 26.23 8.60 8.57
CA GLU A 283 27.38 7.70 8.68
C GLU A 283 26.97 6.38 9.36
N ASN A 284 26.21 6.45 10.45
CA ASN A 284 25.71 5.29 11.19
C ASN A 284 24.69 4.45 10.42
N VAL A 285 23.99 5.01 9.43
CA VAL A 285 23.12 4.19 8.56
C VAL A 285 23.95 3.18 7.76
N GLY A 286 25.25 3.47 7.52
CA GLY A 286 26.16 2.55 6.83
C GLY A 286 25.87 2.35 5.34
N VAL A 287 24.95 3.15 4.78
CA VAL A 287 24.57 3.08 3.36
C VAL A 287 25.45 3.96 2.50
N PHE A 288 25.92 5.09 3.04
CA PHE A 288 26.72 6.05 2.29
C PHE A 288 28.20 5.84 2.57
N SER A 289 29.00 5.74 1.51
CA SER A 289 30.45 5.52 1.60
C SER A 289 31.17 6.32 0.52
N ASP A 290 32.41 6.67 0.84
CA ASP A 290 33.48 7.15 -0.04
C ASP A 290 33.94 6.10 -1.08
N SER A 291 33.70 4.80 -0.82
CA SER A 291 33.84 3.70 -1.76
C SER A 291 32.47 3.12 -2.14
N PRO A 292 31.66 3.87 -2.93
CA PRO A 292 30.34 3.42 -3.34
C PRO A 292 30.39 2.21 -4.27
N ILE A 293 29.27 1.51 -4.39
CA ILE A 293 29.14 0.50 -5.43
C ILE A 293 29.22 1.17 -6.81
N ASP A 294 30.01 0.58 -7.70
CA ASP A 294 29.90 0.88 -9.12
C ASP A 294 28.57 0.32 -9.61
N VAL A 295 27.62 1.19 -9.93
CA VAL A 295 26.28 0.81 -10.39
C VAL A 295 26.32 0.00 -11.70
N SER A 296 27.43 0.02 -12.43
CA SER A 296 27.66 -0.86 -13.59
C SER A 296 27.64 -2.34 -13.19
N LYS A 297 28.04 -2.67 -11.95
CA LYS A 297 27.94 -4.02 -11.39
C LYS A 297 26.51 -4.45 -11.08
N LEU A 298 25.56 -3.52 -11.05
CA LEU A 298 24.14 -3.81 -10.79
C LEU A 298 23.38 -4.17 -12.07
N VAL A 299 23.95 -3.90 -13.26
CA VAL A 299 23.27 -4.13 -14.53
C VAL A 299 24.09 -5.06 -15.41
N ASN A 300 23.83 -6.36 -15.31
CA ASN A 300 24.54 -7.40 -16.04
C ASN A 300 23.59 -8.19 -16.95
N PRO A 301 23.91 -8.40 -18.24
CA PRO A 301 23.09 -9.22 -19.15
C PRO A 301 22.75 -10.60 -18.59
N GLY A 302 21.48 -11.00 -18.71
CA GLY A 302 20.97 -12.28 -18.22
C GLY A 302 21.01 -12.45 -16.70
N ARG A 303 21.09 -11.35 -15.94
CA ARG A 303 21.08 -11.38 -14.48
C ARG A 303 20.00 -10.46 -13.91
N ALA A 304 19.48 -10.85 -12.76
CA ALA A 304 18.60 -10.04 -11.94
C ALA A 304 19.35 -9.54 -10.70
N THR A 305 19.39 -8.23 -10.52
CA THR A 305 19.95 -7.60 -9.34
C THR A 305 18.83 -7.21 -8.40
N LEU A 306 18.81 -7.77 -7.20
CA LEU A 306 17.86 -7.46 -6.14
C LEU A 306 18.48 -6.43 -5.20
N ILE A 307 17.82 -5.30 -5.02
CA ILE A 307 18.13 -4.28 -4.02
C ILE A 307 17.19 -4.49 -2.85
N ASN A 308 17.62 -5.33 -1.92
CA ASN A 308 16.84 -5.71 -0.74
C ASN A 308 16.97 -4.62 0.33
N LEU A 309 15.87 -3.91 0.58
CA LEU A 309 15.77 -2.83 1.55
C LEU A 309 15.07 -3.26 2.84
N ARG A 310 14.88 -4.56 3.05
CA ARG A 310 14.27 -5.09 4.28
C ARG A 310 15.07 -4.64 5.49
N GLY A 311 14.38 -4.06 6.48
CA GLY A 311 15.01 -3.54 7.69
C GLY A 311 15.63 -2.16 7.54
N VAL A 312 15.44 -1.49 6.40
CA VAL A 312 15.80 -0.09 6.18
C VAL A 312 14.56 0.80 6.43
N PRO A 313 14.66 1.89 7.21
CA PRO A 313 13.56 2.85 7.41
C PRO A 313 13.02 3.45 6.10
N PRO A 314 11.70 3.67 5.94
CA PRO A 314 11.10 4.09 4.66
C PRO A 314 11.63 5.40 4.07
N ASP A 315 11.92 6.40 4.90
CA ASP A 315 12.56 7.66 4.54
C ASP A 315 13.95 7.44 3.90
N ILE A 316 14.74 6.54 4.48
CA ILE A 316 16.05 6.16 3.95
C ILE A 316 15.89 5.36 2.65
N GLN A 317 14.92 4.45 2.58
CA GLN A 317 14.62 3.70 1.34
C GLN A 317 14.36 4.65 0.16
N GLN A 318 13.55 5.70 0.38
CA GLN A 318 13.23 6.68 -0.67
C GLN A 318 14.47 7.38 -1.22
N ILE A 319 15.44 7.68 -0.36
CA ILE A 319 16.67 8.39 -0.77
C ILE A 319 17.63 7.44 -1.47
N ILE A 320 17.75 6.19 -1.00
CA ILE A 320 18.48 5.13 -1.69
C ILE A 320 17.93 4.95 -3.11
N VAL A 321 16.61 4.81 -3.25
CA VAL A 321 15.96 4.62 -4.55
C VAL A 321 16.16 5.84 -5.43
N ALA A 322 16.00 7.06 -4.91
CA ALA A 322 16.20 8.29 -5.66
C ALA A 322 17.61 8.36 -6.28
N LYS A 323 18.62 8.12 -5.45
CA LYS A 323 20.02 8.19 -5.85
C LYS A 323 20.39 7.05 -6.81
N LEU A 324 20.01 5.82 -6.49
CA LEU A 324 20.30 4.66 -7.34
C LEU A 324 19.64 4.79 -8.72
N CYS A 325 18.37 5.20 -8.77
CA CYS A 325 17.66 5.42 -10.03
C CYS A 325 18.30 6.54 -10.85
N SER A 326 18.78 7.61 -10.19
CA SER A 326 19.46 8.72 -10.86
C SER A 326 20.76 8.26 -11.52
N ASP A 327 21.61 7.54 -10.79
CA ASP A 327 22.89 7.04 -11.31
C ASP A 327 22.71 6.05 -12.45
N LEU A 328 21.76 5.12 -12.28
CA LEU A 328 21.41 4.16 -13.31
C LEU A 328 20.87 4.85 -14.56
N PHE A 329 20.06 5.90 -14.41
CA PHE A 329 19.51 6.62 -15.55
C PHE A 329 20.56 7.46 -16.28
N GLU A 330 21.42 8.17 -15.55
CA GLU A 330 22.49 8.99 -16.15
C GLU A 330 23.52 8.13 -16.89
N LYS A 331 24.00 7.03 -16.28
CA LYS A 331 24.90 6.11 -16.99
C LYS A 331 24.23 5.41 -18.16
N ARG A 332 22.91 5.21 -18.11
CA ARG A 332 22.19 4.72 -19.29
C ARG A 332 22.13 5.79 -20.38
N LYS A 333 21.90 7.06 -20.06
CA LYS A 333 21.93 8.18 -21.03
C LYS A 333 23.27 8.31 -21.74
N THR A 334 24.38 8.04 -21.04
CA THR A 334 25.75 8.05 -21.61
C THR A 334 26.14 6.73 -22.30
N ASN A 335 25.25 5.74 -22.36
CA ASN A 335 25.49 4.39 -22.89
C ASN A 335 26.58 3.58 -22.16
N GLU A 336 26.89 3.92 -20.91
CA GLU A 336 27.78 3.13 -20.06
C GLU A 336 27.12 1.85 -19.54
N LEU A 337 25.78 1.82 -19.47
CA LEU A 337 24.99 0.63 -19.12
C LEU A 337 24.27 0.08 -20.35
N PRO A 338 24.11 -1.26 -20.45
CA PRO A 338 23.26 -1.86 -21.48
C PRO A 338 21.79 -1.50 -21.24
N PRO A 339 20.89 -1.65 -22.23
CA PRO A 339 19.44 -1.59 -22.00
C PRO A 339 19.02 -2.57 -20.91
N PHE A 340 18.18 -2.13 -19.97
CA PHE A 340 17.77 -2.94 -18.82
C PHE A 340 16.37 -2.58 -18.34
N PHE A 341 15.83 -3.44 -17.48
CA PHE A 341 14.52 -3.28 -16.88
C PHE A 341 14.62 -2.97 -15.38
N LEU A 342 14.19 -1.79 -14.98
CA LEU A 342 14.14 -1.33 -13.59
C LEU A 342 12.75 -1.57 -13.02
N ILE A 343 12.67 -2.30 -11.91
CA ILE A 343 11.42 -2.67 -11.26
C ILE A 343 11.35 -2.02 -9.88
N ILE A 344 10.29 -1.28 -9.62
CA ILE A 344 10.01 -0.64 -8.34
C ILE A 344 8.82 -1.36 -7.69
N GLU A 345 9.11 -2.20 -6.70
CA GLU A 345 8.07 -2.78 -5.87
C GLU A 345 7.48 -1.74 -4.91
N GLU A 346 6.20 -1.89 -4.56
CA GLU A 346 5.47 -0.98 -3.68
C GLU A 346 5.61 0.48 -4.12
N ALA A 347 5.50 0.73 -5.43
CA ALA A 347 5.86 2.00 -6.07
C ALA A 347 5.16 3.24 -5.49
N HIS A 348 4.01 3.06 -4.83
CA HIS A 348 3.31 4.16 -4.15
C HIS A 348 4.10 4.73 -2.95
N ASN A 349 5.08 4.00 -2.41
CA ASN A 349 6.00 4.47 -1.37
C ASN A 349 7.16 5.34 -1.92
N PHE A 350 7.44 5.25 -3.23
CA PHE A 350 8.58 5.88 -3.89
C PHE A 350 8.19 6.93 -4.93
N CYS A 351 6.98 6.86 -5.45
CA CYS A 351 6.43 7.89 -6.33
C CYS A 351 4.92 8.02 -6.07
N PRO A 352 4.53 8.51 -4.88
CA PRO A 352 3.12 8.74 -4.59
C PRO A 352 2.52 9.80 -5.50
N GLU A 353 1.21 9.70 -5.73
CA GLU A 353 0.44 10.80 -6.33
C GLU A 353 0.54 12.02 -5.42
N ARG A 354 0.67 13.21 -6.03
CA ARG A 354 0.98 14.47 -5.33
C ARG A 354 0.01 14.79 -4.18
N SER A 355 -1.23 14.33 -4.25
CA SER A 355 -2.23 14.49 -3.18
C SER A 355 -1.91 13.70 -1.91
N PHE A 356 -1.08 12.66 -2.00
CA PHE A 356 -0.62 11.83 -0.87
C PHE A 356 0.79 12.21 -0.38
N GLY A 357 1.43 13.19 -1.03
CA GLY A 357 2.77 13.66 -0.71
C GLY A 357 3.72 13.59 -1.90
N GLU A 358 4.97 13.97 -1.66
CA GLU A 358 6.07 13.84 -2.60
C GLU A 358 7.26 13.24 -1.86
N THR A 359 8.04 12.42 -2.55
CA THR A 359 9.22 11.74 -2.00
C THR A 359 10.44 12.11 -2.82
N PRO A 360 11.67 11.98 -2.26
CA PRO A 360 12.89 12.24 -3.00
C PRO A 360 12.98 11.51 -4.35
N SER A 361 12.47 10.28 -4.43
CA SER A 361 12.48 9.46 -5.66
C SER A 361 11.42 9.84 -6.69
N SER A 362 10.42 10.66 -6.31
CA SER A 362 9.29 11.00 -7.21
C SER A 362 9.76 11.68 -8.49
N TYR A 363 10.69 12.62 -8.41
CA TYR A 363 11.18 13.36 -9.59
C TYR A 363 11.87 12.44 -10.60
N ILE A 364 12.83 11.63 -10.15
CA ILE A 364 13.59 10.76 -11.04
C ILE A 364 12.70 9.65 -11.64
N LEU A 365 11.77 9.08 -10.88
CA LEU A 365 10.86 8.05 -11.40
C LEU A 365 9.91 8.60 -12.48
N ARG A 366 9.44 9.85 -12.36
CA ARG A 366 8.69 10.53 -13.43
C ARG A 366 9.55 10.74 -14.68
N ASN A 367 10.81 11.13 -14.53
CA ASN A 367 11.73 11.31 -15.66
C ASN A 367 12.03 9.97 -16.35
N ILE A 368 12.26 8.90 -15.59
CA ILE A 368 12.46 7.56 -16.15
C ILE A 368 11.19 7.11 -16.90
N ALA A 369 10.00 7.34 -16.35
CA ALA A 369 8.75 6.99 -17.01
C ALA A 369 8.50 7.77 -18.32
N SER A 370 8.96 9.02 -18.42
CA SER A 370 8.73 9.85 -19.61
C SER A 370 9.83 9.72 -20.68
N GLU A 371 11.07 9.51 -20.26
CA GLU A 371 12.25 9.51 -21.14
C GLU A 371 12.96 8.17 -21.24
N GLY A 372 12.82 7.28 -20.25
CA GLY A 372 13.58 6.03 -20.14
C GLY A 372 13.53 5.18 -21.40
N ARG A 373 12.35 5.09 -22.04
CA ARG A 373 12.16 4.36 -23.31
C ARG A 373 13.09 4.83 -24.44
N LYS A 374 13.44 6.13 -24.51
CA LYS A 374 14.35 6.69 -25.53
C LYS A 374 15.75 6.13 -25.38
N PHE A 375 16.12 5.81 -24.14
CA PHE A 375 17.42 5.29 -23.77
C PHE A 375 17.37 3.79 -23.51
N GLY A 376 16.28 3.07 -23.82
CA GLY A 376 16.19 1.63 -23.54
C GLY A 376 16.26 1.28 -22.05
N LEU A 377 15.82 2.18 -21.17
CA LEU A 377 15.54 1.91 -19.76
C LEU A 377 14.04 1.65 -19.61
N GLY A 378 13.66 0.39 -19.42
CA GLY A 378 12.29 0.03 -19.12
C GLY A 378 11.99 0.19 -17.64
N LEU A 379 10.84 0.78 -17.30
CA LEU A 379 10.35 0.90 -15.94
C LEU A 379 9.21 -0.10 -15.72
N GLY A 380 9.26 -0.84 -14.62
CA GLY A 380 8.17 -1.65 -14.09
C GLY A 380 7.76 -1.12 -12.73
N ILE A 381 6.51 -0.74 -12.56
CA ILE A 381 5.96 -0.37 -11.24
C ILE A 381 5.03 -1.47 -10.74
N VAL A 382 5.16 -1.81 -9.47
CA VAL A 382 4.28 -2.78 -8.81
C VAL A 382 3.63 -2.11 -7.62
N SER A 383 2.30 -2.16 -7.53
CA SER A 383 1.60 -1.52 -6.41
C SER A 383 0.27 -2.18 -6.11
N GLN A 384 -0.06 -2.23 -4.83
CA GLN A 384 -1.37 -2.61 -4.31
C GLN A 384 -2.39 -1.48 -4.22
N ARG A 385 -1.93 -0.24 -4.37
CA ARG A 385 -2.76 0.97 -4.36
C ARG A 385 -2.51 1.79 -5.63
N PRO A 386 -3.05 1.38 -6.79
CA PRO A 386 -2.95 2.14 -8.04
C PRO A 386 -3.30 3.63 -7.87
N ALA A 387 -4.34 3.95 -7.09
CA ALA A 387 -4.77 5.34 -6.87
C ALA A 387 -3.79 6.19 -6.05
N ARG A 388 -2.79 5.55 -5.41
CA ARG A 388 -1.75 6.25 -4.65
C ARG A 388 -0.45 6.42 -5.44
N VAL A 389 -0.31 5.82 -6.61
CA VAL A 389 0.87 6.01 -7.47
C VAL A 389 0.67 7.25 -8.33
N ASP A 390 1.75 7.99 -8.61
CA ASP A 390 1.70 9.16 -9.49
C ASP A 390 1.06 8.80 -10.84
N LYS A 391 0.00 9.51 -11.19
CA LYS A 391 -0.81 9.26 -12.37
C LYS A 391 -0.02 9.40 -13.68
N ASN A 392 1.02 10.25 -13.69
CA ASN A 392 1.86 10.43 -14.87
C ASN A 392 2.83 9.27 -15.01
N VAL A 393 3.27 8.64 -13.93
CA VAL A 393 4.07 7.40 -14.03
C VAL A 393 3.19 6.25 -14.48
N LEU A 394 2.00 6.12 -13.88
CA LEU A 394 1.05 5.05 -14.21
C LEU A 394 0.55 5.13 -15.66
N SER A 395 0.26 6.33 -16.17
CA SER A 395 -0.21 6.51 -17.56
C SER A 395 0.87 6.28 -18.62
N GLN A 396 2.16 6.32 -18.26
CA GLN A 396 3.25 5.95 -19.14
C GLN A 396 3.51 4.43 -19.17
N CYS A 397 2.85 3.67 -18.29
CA CYS A 397 2.90 2.21 -18.31
C CYS A 397 1.82 1.68 -19.25
N ASN A 398 2.12 1.60 -20.55
CA ASN A 398 1.18 1.10 -21.56
C ASN A 398 0.98 -0.42 -21.45
N THR A 399 1.94 -1.16 -20.91
CA THR A 399 1.72 -2.57 -20.54
C THR A 399 1.22 -2.64 -19.12
N GLN A 400 0.07 -3.26 -18.88
CA GLN A 400 -0.49 -3.41 -17.53
C GLN A 400 -0.94 -4.84 -17.29
N ILE A 401 -0.59 -5.38 -16.12
CA ILE A 401 -1.07 -6.66 -15.62
C ILE A 401 -1.87 -6.38 -14.36
N ILE A 402 -3.18 -6.50 -14.48
CA ILE A 402 -4.15 -6.12 -13.46
C ILE A 402 -4.78 -7.39 -12.91
N HIS A 403 -4.39 -7.75 -11.70
CA HIS A 403 -5.02 -8.79 -10.91
C HIS A 403 -6.27 -8.24 -10.21
N LYS A 404 -6.91 -9.07 -9.39
CA LYS A 404 -8.08 -8.67 -8.61
C LYS A 404 -7.85 -7.34 -7.85
N VAL A 405 -8.67 -6.34 -8.12
CA VAL A 405 -8.72 -5.05 -7.40
C VAL A 405 -10.17 -4.77 -7.04
N THR A 406 -10.46 -4.47 -5.77
CA THR A 406 -11.85 -4.30 -5.29
C THR A 406 -12.16 -2.88 -4.82
N ASN A 407 -11.16 -2.02 -4.69
CA ASN A 407 -11.37 -0.66 -4.20
C ASN A 407 -11.81 0.24 -5.38
N PRO A 408 -12.93 0.99 -5.27
CA PRO A 408 -13.43 1.82 -6.36
C PRO A 408 -12.46 2.90 -6.83
N ASN A 409 -11.68 3.50 -5.92
CA ASN A 409 -10.70 4.52 -6.30
C ASN A 409 -9.54 3.90 -7.09
N ASP A 410 -9.10 2.70 -6.69
CA ASP A 410 -8.04 1.96 -7.38
C ASP A 410 -8.52 1.47 -8.75
N LEU A 411 -9.76 0.96 -8.86
CA LEU A 411 -10.39 0.61 -10.15
C LEU A 411 -10.52 1.82 -11.07
N LYS A 412 -10.93 2.96 -10.54
CA LYS A 412 -11.00 4.22 -11.31
C LYS A 412 -9.62 4.69 -11.78
N ALA A 413 -8.58 4.54 -10.96
CA ALA A 413 -7.22 4.86 -11.36
C ALA A 413 -6.74 3.96 -12.50
N ILE A 414 -7.05 2.65 -12.44
CA ILE A 414 -6.78 1.69 -13.53
C ILE A 414 -7.49 2.12 -14.82
N ALA A 415 -8.81 2.34 -14.75
CA ALA A 415 -9.63 2.75 -15.88
C ALA A 415 -9.10 4.03 -16.56
N ASN A 416 -8.65 5.00 -15.76
CA ASN A 416 -8.10 6.26 -16.28
C ASN A 416 -6.69 6.12 -16.86
N SER A 417 -5.92 5.12 -16.41
CA SER A 417 -4.53 4.91 -16.84
C SER A 417 -4.39 4.02 -18.06
N ALA A 418 -5.40 3.19 -18.33
CA ALA A 418 -5.35 2.17 -19.37
C ALA A 418 -6.17 2.60 -20.58
N GLU A 419 -5.55 2.52 -21.75
CA GLU A 419 -6.25 2.75 -23.02
C GLU A 419 -7.14 1.54 -23.36
N ASN A 420 -8.32 1.81 -23.92
CA ASN A 420 -9.23 0.79 -24.47
C ASN A 420 -9.81 -0.21 -23.45
N ILE A 421 -10.00 0.18 -22.19
CA ILE A 421 -10.84 -0.59 -21.25
C ILE A 421 -12.30 -0.12 -21.36
N GLY A 422 -13.21 -1.02 -21.74
CA GLY A 422 -14.65 -0.76 -21.67
C GLY A 422 -15.18 -0.82 -20.23
N GLU A 423 -16.27 -0.12 -19.92
CA GLU A 423 -16.82 -0.05 -18.55
C GLU A 423 -17.07 -1.44 -17.91
N GLY A 424 -17.59 -2.41 -18.67
CA GLY A 424 -17.86 -3.76 -18.17
C GLY A 424 -16.61 -4.56 -17.77
N VAL A 425 -15.44 -4.26 -18.35
CA VAL A 425 -14.19 -4.96 -18.01
C VAL A 425 -13.72 -4.57 -16.60
N ILE A 426 -14.04 -3.36 -16.13
CA ILE A 426 -13.67 -2.90 -14.78
C ILE A 426 -14.40 -3.71 -13.70
N ASP A 427 -15.67 -4.04 -13.92
CA ASP A 427 -16.44 -4.88 -12.99
C ASP A 427 -15.88 -6.30 -12.92
N ASP A 428 -15.39 -6.82 -14.06
CA ASP A 428 -14.76 -8.13 -14.13
C ASP A 428 -13.45 -8.19 -13.33
N ILE A 429 -12.63 -7.13 -13.37
CA ILE A 429 -11.41 -7.03 -12.54
C ILE A 429 -11.73 -7.21 -11.04
N ALA A 430 -12.88 -6.72 -10.58
CA ALA A 430 -13.28 -6.82 -9.18
C ALA A 430 -13.65 -8.25 -8.76
N THR A 431 -14.02 -9.11 -9.71
CA THR A 431 -14.46 -10.49 -9.44
C THR A 431 -13.38 -11.53 -9.68
N LEU A 432 -12.30 -11.19 -10.41
CA LEU A 432 -11.20 -12.10 -10.78
C LEU A 432 -10.75 -13.06 -9.66
N PRO A 433 -10.56 -14.36 -9.97
CA PRO A 433 -9.90 -15.31 -9.08
C PRO A 433 -8.44 -14.96 -8.81
N ILE A 434 -7.88 -15.46 -7.70
CA ILE A 434 -6.44 -15.35 -7.43
C ILE A 434 -5.69 -16.21 -8.45
N GLY A 435 -4.57 -15.70 -8.98
CA GLY A 435 -3.80 -16.38 -10.03
C GLY A 435 -4.26 -16.03 -11.45
N THR A 436 -5.32 -15.22 -11.59
CA THR A 436 -5.78 -14.67 -12.87
C THR A 436 -5.51 -13.18 -12.97
N ALA A 437 -5.29 -12.67 -14.18
CA ALA A 437 -5.09 -11.25 -14.41
C ALA A 437 -5.63 -10.83 -15.78
N LEU A 438 -6.06 -9.57 -15.86
CA LEU A 438 -6.24 -8.85 -17.12
C LEU A 438 -4.88 -8.33 -17.58
N VAL A 439 -4.51 -8.57 -18.84
CA VAL A 439 -3.28 -8.08 -19.44
C VAL A 439 -3.58 -7.14 -20.59
N ILE A 440 -2.98 -5.96 -20.53
CA ILE A 440 -3.05 -4.88 -21.52
C ILE A 440 -1.65 -4.70 -22.11
N GLY A 441 -1.56 -4.59 -23.43
CA GLY A 441 -0.30 -4.46 -24.17
C GLY A 441 0.33 -5.79 -24.61
N ALA A 442 -0.18 -6.94 -24.15
CA ALA A 442 0.22 -8.26 -24.66
C ALA A 442 -0.42 -8.59 -26.02
N SER A 443 -1.62 -8.10 -26.27
CA SER A 443 -2.41 -8.31 -27.49
C SER A 443 -2.99 -6.98 -27.97
N VAL A 444 -3.67 -7.02 -29.12
CA VAL A 444 -4.34 -5.82 -29.66
C VAL A 444 -5.52 -5.37 -28.78
N LYS A 445 -6.16 -6.31 -28.09
CA LYS A 445 -7.20 -6.07 -27.08
C LYS A 445 -6.74 -6.57 -25.70
N PRO A 446 -7.26 -6.05 -24.59
CA PRO A 446 -7.06 -6.63 -23.27
C PRO A 446 -7.48 -8.12 -23.24
N VAL A 447 -6.72 -8.96 -22.56
CA VAL A 447 -7.00 -10.41 -22.44
C VAL A 447 -6.91 -10.86 -20.98
N PHE A 448 -7.81 -11.74 -20.57
CA PHE A 448 -7.72 -12.42 -19.28
C PHE A 448 -6.83 -13.65 -19.40
N ILE A 449 -5.95 -13.84 -18.42
CA ILE A 449 -5.01 -14.95 -18.41
C ILE A 449 -4.94 -15.62 -17.04
N ASP A 450 -4.66 -16.92 -17.05
CA ASP A 450 -4.16 -17.68 -15.92
C ASP A 450 -2.63 -17.51 -15.87
N ILE A 451 -2.11 -16.88 -14.82
CA ILE A 451 -0.67 -16.72 -14.63
C ILE A 451 -0.02 -18.08 -14.44
N ARG A 452 1.08 -18.34 -15.16
CA ARG A 452 1.82 -19.58 -15.04
C ARG A 452 2.42 -19.73 -13.65
N VAL A 453 2.61 -20.98 -13.24
CA VAL A 453 3.39 -21.27 -12.04
C VAL A 453 4.86 -20.85 -12.20
N ARG A 454 5.45 -20.38 -11.10
CA ARG A 454 6.87 -19.99 -11.03
C ARG A 454 7.77 -21.21 -11.14
N ARG A 455 8.88 -21.07 -11.87
CA ARG A 455 9.93 -22.10 -11.91
C ARG A 455 10.74 -22.09 -10.60
N SER A 456 10.90 -20.92 -9.99
CA SER A 456 11.54 -20.69 -8.70
C SER A 456 10.55 -20.70 -7.52
N GLU A 457 11.07 -20.77 -6.29
CA GLU A 457 10.23 -20.67 -5.10
C GLU A 457 9.61 -19.27 -4.93
N HIS A 458 8.50 -19.20 -4.19
CA HIS A 458 7.89 -17.94 -3.79
C HIS A 458 8.08 -17.68 -2.28
N GLY A 459 8.76 -16.58 -1.94
CA GLY A 459 9.10 -16.20 -0.55
C GLY A 459 7.94 -15.65 0.30
N GLY A 460 6.82 -15.28 -0.32
CA GLY A 460 5.68 -14.60 0.33
C GLY A 460 4.71 -15.51 1.09
N LYS A 461 5.18 -16.61 1.69
CA LYS A 461 4.29 -17.45 2.52
C LYS A 461 3.84 -16.63 3.72
N THR A 462 2.52 -16.42 3.86
CA THR A 462 1.92 -15.80 5.03
C THR A 462 2.42 -16.52 6.29
N VAL A 463 2.98 -15.77 7.23
CA VAL A 463 3.38 -16.32 8.53
C VAL A 463 2.13 -16.91 9.18
N SER A 464 2.08 -18.24 9.33
CA SER A 464 1.00 -18.91 10.03
C SER A 464 1.03 -18.49 11.50
N VAL A 465 0.12 -17.60 11.90
CA VAL A 465 -0.01 -17.14 13.30
C VAL A 465 -0.41 -18.29 14.24
N VAL A 466 -0.91 -19.40 13.69
CA VAL A 466 -1.28 -20.60 14.43
C VAL A 466 -0.23 -21.69 14.21
N GLY A 467 0.72 -21.77 15.13
CA GLY A 467 1.81 -22.76 15.16
C GLY A 467 3.01 -22.17 15.89
N LYS A 468 3.63 -22.92 16.81
CA LYS A 468 4.86 -22.47 17.47
C LYS A 468 5.94 -22.24 16.41
N THR A 469 6.19 -20.99 16.04
CA THR A 469 7.35 -20.65 15.21
C THR A 469 8.61 -21.01 15.99
N PRO A 470 9.51 -21.86 15.46
CA PRO A 470 10.82 -22.01 16.04
C PRO A 470 11.52 -20.66 15.91
N VAL A 471 11.79 -20.01 17.05
CA VAL A 471 12.78 -18.93 17.09
C VAL A 471 14.09 -19.58 16.68
N SER A 472 14.60 -19.24 15.49
CA SER A 472 15.93 -19.67 15.06
C SER A 472 16.93 -19.19 16.10
N LYS A 473 17.58 -20.13 16.79
CA LYS A 473 18.71 -19.80 17.67
C LYS A 473 19.81 -19.15 16.82
N PRO A 474 20.58 -18.20 17.39
CA PRO A 474 21.73 -17.63 16.70
C PRO A 474 22.68 -18.77 16.30
N VAL A 475 23.17 -18.72 15.08
CA VAL A 475 24.19 -19.64 14.57
C VAL A 475 25.40 -19.58 15.50
N GLU A 476 25.74 -20.72 16.12
CA GLU A 476 26.92 -20.85 16.98
C GLU A 476 28.19 -20.61 16.17
N LYS A 477 29.11 -19.83 16.77
CA LYS A 477 30.44 -19.58 16.25
C LYS A 477 31.17 -20.91 16.02
N VAL A 478 31.72 -21.09 14.83
CA VAL A 478 32.70 -22.13 14.54
C VAL A 478 33.88 -21.94 15.48
N ASN A 479 34.18 -22.93 16.32
CA ASN A 479 35.41 -22.96 17.10
C ASN A 479 36.10 -24.30 16.95
N VAL A 480 37.43 -24.20 16.83
CA VAL A 480 38.37 -25.22 16.38
C VAL A 480 38.75 -26.19 17.52
N GLN A 481 38.85 -27.48 17.15
CA GLN A 481 39.57 -28.62 17.77
C GLN A 481 39.02 -29.34 19.03
N GLU A 482 38.82 -30.67 18.84
CA GLU A 482 38.58 -31.80 19.77
C GLU A 482 39.69 -31.96 20.85
N LYS A 483 39.58 -32.59 22.03
CA LYS A 483 38.88 -33.78 22.63
C LYS A 483 39.28 -33.85 24.14
N PRO A 484 38.90 -34.82 25.01
CA PRO A 484 37.90 -35.90 24.91
C PRO A 484 36.92 -36.03 26.11
N GLU A 485 35.97 -36.93 25.91
CA GLU A 485 34.78 -37.34 26.68
C GLU A 485 34.99 -37.85 28.13
N VAL A 486 33.94 -37.71 28.96
CA VAL A 486 33.61 -38.67 30.04
C VAL A 486 32.08 -38.96 30.04
N LYS A 487 31.78 -40.24 30.27
CA LYS A 487 30.57 -41.00 29.93
C LYS A 487 29.35 -40.83 30.86
N LEU A 488 28.20 -41.20 30.27
CA LEU A 488 26.84 -41.35 30.81
C LEU A 488 26.71 -42.16 32.12
N ASN A 489 25.62 -41.87 32.86
CA ASN A 489 24.67 -42.82 33.49
C ASN A 489 23.44 -41.99 33.90
N THR A 490 22.16 -42.35 33.74
CA THR A 490 21.45 -43.64 33.77
C THR A 490 20.01 -43.40 33.22
N PRO A 491 19.27 -44.43 32.80
CA PRO A 491 18.02 -44.33 32.04
C PRO A 491 16.75 -44.50 32.90
N LEU A 492 15.64 -43.86 32.53
CA LEU A 492 14.32 -44.27 33.02
C LEU A 492 13.24 -44.26 31.91
N LYS A 493 12.41 -45.30 32.02
CA LYS A 493 11.44 -45.90 31.10
C LYS A 493 10.17 -45.05 30.84
N PRO A 494 9.40 -45.38 29.78
CA PRO A 494 8.20 -44.67 29.38
C PRO A 494 6.96 -45.10 30.20
N VAL A 495 6.11 -44.14 30.56
CA VAL A 495 4.74 -44.32 31.06
C VAL A 495 3.93 -43.22 30.38
N GLY A 496 2.99 -43.50 29.46
CA GLY A 496 1.72 -44.16 29.71
C GLY A 496 0.63 -43.09 29.57
N VAL A 497 -0.02 -43.04 28.39
CA VAL A 497 -1.09 -42.08 28.06
C VAL A 497 -2.36 -42.47 28.81
N ASN A 498 -2.99 -41.53 29.51
CA ASN A 498 -4.38 -41.65 29.96
C ASN A 498 -5.15 -40.36 29.57
N PRO A 499 -6.25 -40.45 28.80
CA PRO A 499 -7.01 -39.30 28.35
C PRO A 499 -8.06 -38.95 29.40
N ASN A 500 -7.82 -37.85 30.14
CA ASN A 500 -8.82 -37.01 30.82
C ASN A 500 -8.09 -36.20 31.89
N ASN A 501 -7.75 -34.95 31.59
CA ASN A 501 -7.66 -33.90 32.61
C ASN A 501 -7.49 -32.51 31.98
N ASN A 502 -8.37 -31.61 32.42
CA ASN A 502 -8.37 -30.18 32.09
C ASN A 502 -7.03 -29.53 32.47
N ALA A 503 -6.27 -29.06 31.48
CA ALA A 503 -5.00 -28.38 31.69
C ALA A 503 -5.22 -26.95 32.24
N LYS A 504 -4.74 -26.73 33.46
CA LYS A 504 -4.45 -25.39 34.02
C LYS A 504 -3.29 -24.78 33.22
N ILE A 505 -3.50 -23.59 32.65
CA ILE A 505 -2.44 -22.77 32.05
C ILE A 505 -1.60 -22.17 33.20
N SER A 506 -0.30 -22.47 33.24
CA SER A 506 0.66 -21.81 34.13
C SER A 506 1.06 -20.44 33.54
N LEU A 507 1.01 -19.38 34.35
CA LEU A 507 1.56 -18.06 34.00
C LEU A 507 3.07 -18.14 33.72
N PRO A 508 3.60 -17.32 32.79
CA PRO A 508 5.05 -17.23 32.59
C PRO A 508 5.76 -16.64 33.82
N PRO A 509 7.05 -16.96 34.07
CA PRO A 509 7.80 -16.38 35.17
C PRO A 509 7.97 -14.86 34.99
N LYS A 510 7.91 -14.12 36.11
CA LYS A 510 8.05 -12.66 36.15
C LYS A 510 9.38 -12.20 35.53
N PRO A 511 9.42 -11.11 34.76
CA PRO A 511 10.67 -10.54 34.26
C PRO A 511 11.50 -9.98 35.42
N VAL A 512 12.77 -10.40 35.52
CA VAL A 512 13.78 -9.83 36.43
C VAL A 512 14.72 -8.97 35.60
N VAL A 513 14.95 -7.72 36.02
CA VAL A 513 15.93 -6.83 35.39
C VAL A 513 17.16 -6.77 36.28
N VAL A 514 18.32 -7.14 35.74
CA VAL A 514 19.62 -7.07 36.41
C VAL A 514 20.40 -5.91 35.80
N LYS A 515 20.87 -4.97 36.64
CA LYS A 515 21.81 -3.93 36.24
C LYS A 515 23.16 -4.15 36.91
N PHE A 516 24.24 -3.96 36.15
CA PHE A 516 25.60 -3.90 36.67
C PHE A 516 26.05 -2.44 36.69
N THR A 517 26.62 -2.01 37.80
CA THR A 517 27.23 -0.69 37.94
C THR A 517 28.71 -0.88 38.23
N VAL A 518 29.56 -0.12 37.53
CA VAL A 518 31.01 -0.15 37.71
C VAL A 518 31.44 1.18 38.30
N GLU A 519 31.85 1.17 39.57
CA GLU A 519 32.54 2.30 40.20
C GLU A 519 33.83 1.79 40.85
N ALA A 520 34.93 2.50 40.60
CA ALA A 520 36.26 2.25 41.17
C ALA A 520 36.74 0.78 41.13
N GLY A 521 36.50 0.08 40.01
CA GLY A 521 37.09 -1.24 39.76
C GLY A 521 36.45 -2.42 40.51
N LYS A 522 35.28 -2.24 41.15
CA LYS A 522 34.45 -3.36 41.64
C LYS A 522 33.09 -3.37 40.94
N VAL A 523 32.67 -4.57 40.52
CA VAL A 523 31.35 -4.82 39.91
C VAL A 523 30.45 -5.47 40.95
N GLU A 524 29.36 -4.80 41.33
CA GLU A 524 28.32 -5.39 42.17
C GLU A 524 27.03 -5.65 41.37
N ARG A 525 26.46 -6.85 41.56
CA ARG A 525 25.17 -7.27 41.00
C ARG A 525 24.06 -6.88 41.99
N LYS A 526 23.13 -6.02 41.58
CA LYS A 526 21.89 -5.78 42.32
C LYS A 526 20.69 -6.25 41.48
N GLU A 527 19.88 -7.11 42.09
CA GLU A 527 18.62 -7.58 41.53
C GLU A 527 17.47 -6.74 42.07
N PHE A 528 16.55 -6.35 41.18
CA PHE A 528 15.34 -5.63 41.56
C PHE A 528 14.13 -6.46 41.15
N GLU A 529 13.25 -6.76 42.12
CA GLU A 529 11.92 -7.29 41.83
C GLU A 529 11.00 -6.17 41.37
N ILE A 530 10.41 -6.32 40.18
CA ILE A 530 9.35 -5.44 39.72
C ILE A 530 8.04 -5.96 40.32
N THR A 531 7.51 -5.25 41.32
CA THR A 531 6.14 -5.47 41.81
C THR A 531 5.15 -4.90 40.79
N ALA A 532 4.56 -5.79 39.98
CA ALA A 532 3.40 -5.45 39.18
C ALA A 532 2.23 -5.01 40.09
N PRO A 533 1.47 -3.96 39.75
CA PRO A 533 0.27 -3.61 40.50
C PRO A 533 -0.72 -4.78 40.48
N LYS A 534 -1.28 -5.14 41.63
CA LYS A 534 -2.33 -6.16 41.76
C LYS A 534 -3.55 -5.75 40.93
N ILE A 535 -3.89 -6.57 39.94
CA ILE A 535 -5.18 -6.54 39.27
C ILE A 535 -5.94 -7.76 39.79
N ASP A 536 -7.01 -7.52 40.56
CA ASP A 536 -7.91 -8.59 40.98
C ASP A 536 -8.68 -9.11 39.76
N THR A 537 -8.43 -10.34 39.36
CA THR A 537 -9.17 -11.04 38.30
C THR A 537 -10.48 -11.59 38.87
N VAL A 538 -11.62 -11.03 38.46
CA VAL A 538 -12.96 -11.59 38.71
C VAL A 538 -13.29 -12.60 37.60
N PRO A 539 -13.89 -13.77 37.91
CA PRO A 539 -14.30 -14.74 36.88
C PRO A 539 -15.39 -14.15 35.98
N VAL A 540 -15.18 -14.19 34.67
CA VAL A 540 -16.20 -13.80 33.67
C VAL A 540 -17.19 -14.95 33.51
N ASN A 541 -18.33 -14.88 34.20
CA ASN A 541 -19.51 -15.64 33.79
C ASN A 541 -20.03 -15.01 32.49
N ILE A 542 -20.09 -15.79 31.41
CA ILE A 542 -20.76 -15.41 30.17
C ILE A 542 -22.26 -15.35 30.49
N ILE A 543 -22.75 -14.16 30.80
CA ILE A 543 -24.18 -13.88 30.93
C ILE A 543 -24.70 -13.64 29.52
N SER A 544 -25.67 -14.44 29.09
CA SER A 544 -26.43 -14.24 27.86
C SER A 544 -26.97 -12.81 27.79
N ALA A 545 -26.76 -12.14 26.65
CA ALA A 545 -27.14 -10.76 26.44
C ALA A 545 -28.66 -10.54 26.68
N PRO A 546 -29.08 -9.39 27.23
CA PRO A 546 -30.50 -9.06 27.30
C PRO A 546 -31.07 -8.89 25.88
N ASN A 547 -32.25 -9.47 25.63
CA ASN A 547 -32.98 -9.54 24.34
C ASN A 547 -33.18 -8.21 23.59
N SER A 548 -32.76 -7.06 24.13
CA SER A 548 -32.83 -5.76 23.48
C SER A 548 -31.64 -5.42 22.59
N LEU A 549 -30.58 -6.24 22.58
CA LEU A 549 -29.35 -6.03 21.77
C LEU A 549 -29.37 -6.71 20.40
N ASP A 550 -30.08 -7.83 20.23
CA ASP A 550 -30.14 -8.56 18.95
C ASP A 550 -30.82 -7.75 17.84
N ASN A 551 -31.78 -6.88 18.18
CA ASN A 551 -32.52 -6.07 17.21
C ASN A 551 -31.68 -4.93 16.57
N LYS A 552 -30.39 -4.78 16.91
CA LYS A 552 -29.49 -3.78 16.31
C LYS A 552 -28.19 -4.37 15.73
N GLY A 553 -28.05 -5.70 15.70
CA GLY A 553 -26.91 -6.36 15.03
C GLY A 553 -25.53 -6.06 15.63
N LEU A 554 -25.44 -5.68 16.90
CA LEU A 554 -24.19 -5.35 17.57
C LEU A 554 -23.80 -6.48 18.54
N LEU A 555 -22.89 -7.35 18.14
CA LEU A 555 -22.30 -8.38 19.00
C LEU A 555 -21.07 -7.78 19.74
N PRO A 556 -21.04 -7.78 21.09
CA PRO A 556 -19.89 -7.26 21.82
C PRO A 556 -18.71 -8.24 21.80
N PHE A 557 -17.50 -7.72 21.55
CA PHE A 557 -16.26 -8.51 21.43
C PHE A 557 -15.48 -8.57 22.75
N PHE A 558 -15.59 -7.55 23.61
CA PHE A 558 -14.93 -7.53 24.91
C PHE A 558 -15.66 -6.62 25.92
N MET A 559 -15.69 -6.99 27.20
CA MET A 559 -16.23 -6.15 28.28
C MET A 559 -15.19 -5.96 29.39
N ALA A 560 -14.89 -4.71 29.77
CA ALA A 560 -13.92 -4.35 30.80
C ALA A 560 -14.57 -3.49 31.89
N GLU A 561 -14.31 -3.81 33.16
CA GLU A 561 -14.81 -3.04 34.30
C GLU A 561 -13.70 -2.11 34.82
N VAL A 562 -13.94 -0.80 34.80
CA VAL A 562 -12.95 0.23 35.17
C VAL A 562 -13.45 0.99 36.39
N ASN A 563 -12.57 1.19 37.36
CA ASN A 563 -12.85 1.90 38.60
C ASN A 563 -11.96 3.14 38.67
N ASP A 564 -12.53 4.34 38.73
CA ASP A 564 -11.76 5.60 38.78
C ASP A 564 -11.41 6.04 40.22
N GLY A 565 -11.74 5.21 41.21
CA GLY A 565 -11.57 5.51 42.63
C GLY A 565 -12.85 6.02 43.32
N VAL A 566 -13.87 6.43 42.57
CA VAL A 566 -15.18 6.88 43.10
C VAL A 566 -16.36 6.09 42.52
N LYS A 567 -16.28 5.64 41.25
CA LYS A 567 -17.33 4.81 40.62
C LYS A 567 -16.75 3.68 39.76
N LYS A 568 -17.47 2.55 39.72
CA LYS A 568 -17.21 1.44 38.80
C LYS A 568 -18.04 1.61 37.52
N PHE A 569 -17.40 1.42 36.37
CA PHE A 569 -18.01 1.48 35.04
C PHE A 569 -17.75 0.19 34.28
N LYS A 570 -18.72 -0.26 33.47
CA LYS A 570 -18.57 -1.38 32.54
C LYS A 570 -18.46 -0.82 31.12
N LEU A 571 -17.35 -1.11 30.46
CA LEU A 571 -17.06 -0.74 29.08
C LEU A 571 -17.30 -1.95 28.19
N LEU A 572 -18.07 -1.77 27.12
CA LEU A 572 -18.26 -2.77 26.07
C LEU A 572 -17.52 -2.28 24.82
N VAL A 573 -16.68 -3.13 24.24
CA VAL A 573 -15.93 -2.83 23.02
C VAL A 573 -16.41 -3.77 21.91
N ASN A 574 -16.80 -3.19 20.78
CA ASN A 574 -17.21 -3.97 19.62
C ASN A 574 -16.00 -4.35 18.72
N ASP A 575 -16.27 -5.17 17.71
CA ASP A 575 -15.35 -5.63 16.65
C ASP A 575 -14.70 -4.50 15.82
N GLU A 576 -15.23 -3.28 15.88
CA GLU A 576 -14.66 -2.07 15.29
C GLU A 576 -13.86 -1.19 16.28
N CYS A 577 -13.50 -1.72 17.47
CA CYS A 577 -12.77 -1.00 18.53
C CYS A 577 -13.47 0.26 19.07
N ARG A 578 -14.80 0.37 18.96
CA ARG A 578 -15.57 1.48 19.54
C ARG A 578 -15.90 1.20 21.00
N ILE A 579 -15.65 2.19 21.85
CA ILE A 579 -15.98 2.12 23.27
C ILE A 579 -17.45 2.50 23.45
N VAL A 580 -18.24 1.56 23.96
CA VAL A 580 -19.63 1.75 24.34
C VAL A 580 -19.69 1.77 25.86
N SER A 581 -19.98 2.95 26.43
CA SER A 581 -20.15 3.09 27.87
C SER A 581 -21.64 2.99 28.22
N PHE A 582 -21.96 2.21 29.26
CA PHE A 582 -23.28 2.18 29.86
C PHE A 582 -23.30 3.05 31.11
N GLN A 583 -24.04 4.16 31.06
CA GLN A 583 -24.45 4.93 32.23
C GLN A 583 -25.98 5.04 32.25
N ASN A 584 -26.60 4.64 33.36
CA ASN A 584 -28.04 4.77 33.62
C ASN A 584 -28.96 4.25 32.48
N ASN A 585 -28.73 3.01 32.00
CA ASN A 585 -29.52 2.38 30.92
C ASN A 585 -29.59 3.13 29.58
N LYS A 586 -28.67 4.07 29.30
CA LYS A 586 -28.50 4.70 27.99
C LYS A 586 -27.15 4.34 27.37
N LEU A 587 -27.20 4.04 26.07
CA LEU A 587 -26.06 3.70 25.23
C LEU A 587 -25.35 4.99 24.79
N ILE A 588 -24.06 5.15 25.13
CA ILE A 588 -23.24 6.27 24.65
C ILE A 588 -22.19 5.71 23.68
N VAL A 589 -22.29 6.10 22.41
CA VAL A 589 -21.32 5.73 21.36
C VAL A 589 -20.26 6.82 21.28
N VAL A 590 -19.03 6.51 21.68
CA VAL A 590 -17.90 7.42 21.52
C VAL A 590 -17.28 7.12 20.15
N ASN A 591 -17.42 8.08 19.22
CA ASN A 591 -16.78 8.00 17.91
C ASN A 591 -15.28 8.28 18.05
N THR A 592 -14.47 7.23 18.00
CA THR A 592 -13.01 7.35 17.80
C THR A 592 -12.69 6.91 16.38
N LYS A 593 -12.48 7.87 15.48
CA LYS A 593 -11.70 7.63 14.24
C LYS A 593 -10.26 8.12 14.45
N PRO A 594 -9.26 7.41 13.92
CA PRO A 594 -7.86 7.60 14.28
C PRO A 594 -7.22 8.69 13.42
N TYR A 595 -7.09 9.89 13.97
CA TYR A 595 -6.05 10.88 13.65
C TYR A 595 -5.77 11.62 14.96
N ASP A 596 -4.50 11.86 15.28
CA ASP A 596 -4.03 12.27 16.61
C ASP A 596 -4.59 13.64 17.06
N ALA A 597 -5.78 13.61 17.67
CA ALA A 597 -6.64 14.76 17.97
C ALA A 597 -6.02 15.75 18.98
N LYS A 598 -5.04 15.32 19.78
CA LYS A 598 -4.34 16.21 20.72
C LYS A 598 -3.48 17.24 20.01
N SER A 599 -2.83 16.88 18.90
CA SER A 599 -1.94 17.78 18.17
C SER A 599 -2.70 18.85 17.39
N LEU A 600 -3.90 18.52 16.93
CA LEU A 600 -4.68 19.36 16.02
C LEU A 600 -5.57 20.39 16.76
N GLY A 601 -6.07 20.03 17.96
CA GLY A 601 -6.78 20.97 18.83
C GLY A 601 -5.91 22.18 19.22
N LEU A 602 -4.65 21.93 19.58
CA LEU A 602 -3.67 22.98 19.90
C LEU A 602 -3.37 23.88 18.69
N LYS A 603 -3.28 23.32 17.48
CA LYS A 603 -3.05 24.10 16.25
C LYS A 603 -4.27 24.96 15.89
N ALA A 604 -5.48 24.42 16.01
CA ALA A 604 -6.71 25.17 15.76
C ALA A 604 -6.91 26.30 16.79
N GLU A 605 -6.55 26.06 18.05
CA GLU A 605 -6.57 27.08 19.11
C GLU A 605 -5.55 28.19 18.86
N ALA A 606 -4.33 27.86 18.42
CA ALA A 606 -3.32 28.84 18.02
C ALA A 606 -3.75 29.70 16.83
N VAL A 607 -4.40 29.10 15.81
CA VAL A 607 -5.00 29.84 14.69
C VAL A 607 -6.09 30.78 15.18
N LEU A 608 -6.99 30.30 16.05
CA LEU A 608 -8.09 31.11 16.57
C LEU A 608 -7.58 32.28 17.43
N ASN A 609 -6.59 32.06 18.31
CA ASN A 609 -6.01 33.12 19.14
C ASN A 609 -5.29 34.18 18.30
N LEU A 610 -4.57 33.78 17.25
CA LEU A 610 -3.92 34.74 16.37
C LEU A 610 -4.91 35.58 15.55
N VAL A 611 -6.05 35.00 15.15
CA VAL A 611 -7.14 35.75 14.50
C VAL A 611 -7.85 36.66 15.52
N LYS A 612 -8.02 36.22 16.79
CA LYS A 612 -8.57 37.03 17.89
C LYS A 612 -7.73 38.28 18.14
N ASP A 613 -6.42 38.11 18.32
CA ASP A 613 -5.52 39.22 18.65
C ASP A 613 -5.45 40.27 17.54
N LYS A 614 -5.53 39.85 16.27
CA LYS A 614 -5.42 40.76 15.13
C LYS A 614 -6.76 41.30 14.62
N GLY A 615 -7.89 40.74 15.07
CA GLY A 615 -9.24 41.03 14.58
C GLY A 615 -9.51 40.56 13.13
N THR A 616 -8.57 40.80 12.23
CA THR A 616 -8.55 40.33 10.84
C THR A 616 -7.14 39.93 10.45
N THR A 617 -6.98 38.78 9.79
CA THR A 617 -5.67 38.28 9.33
C THR A 617 -5.77 37.66 7.94
N THR A 618 -4.65 37.32 7.29
CA THR A 618 -4.63 36.61 6.00
C THR A 618 -3.95 35.25 6.15
N ILE A 619 -4.17 34.35 5.19
CA ILE A 619 -3.53 33.03 5.19
C ILE A 619 -1.99 33.16 5.23
N SER A 620 -1.43 34.13 4.51
CA SER A 620 0.02 34.42 4.51
C SER A 620 0.54 34.81 5.90
N VAL A 621 -0.24 35.58 6.67
CA VAL A 621 0.13 35.96 8.04
C VAL A 621 0.05 34.76 8.98
N LEU A 622 -0.96 33.89 8.85
CA LEU A 622 -1.04 32.65 9.64
C LEU A 622 0.15 31.73 9.36
N PHE A 623 0.51 31.58 8.09
CA PHE A 623 1.63 30.76 7.65
C PHE A 623 2.96 31.27 8.21
N ASN A 624 3.22 32.57 8.07
CA ASN A 624 4.46 33.18 8.54
C ASN A 624 4.57 33.25 10.07
N THR A 625 3.44 33.34 10.80
CA THR A 625 3.47 33.50 12.26
C THR A 625 3.47 32.16 13.00
N LEU A 626 2.70 31.17 12.53
CA LEU A 626 2.54 29.89 13.22
C LEU A 626 3.55 28.84 12.74
N ASN A 627 4.20 29.05 11.59
CA ASN A 627 5.14 28.12 10.97
C ASN A 627 4.55 26.70 10.81
N TYR A 628 3.24 26.63 10.55
CA TYR A 628 2.51 25.38 10.29
C TYR A 628 2.46 25.12 8.77
N PRO A 629 2.52 23.84 8.33
CA PRO A 629 2.27 23.48 6.94
C PRO A 629 0.95 24.03 6.44
N PHE A 630 0.88 24.39 5.15
CA PHE A 630 -0.33 24.97 4.56
C PHE A 630 -1.55 24.04 4.71
N GLN A 631 -1.34 22.73 4.61
CA GLN A 631 -2.40 21.72 4.77
C GLN A 631 -2.99 21.72 6.19
N ASP A 632 -2.16 21.93 7.22
CA ASP A 632 -2.62 22.03 8.61
C ASP A 632 -3.43 23.33 8.82
N ILE A 633 -2.96 24.45 8.27
CA ILE A 633 -3.68 25.72 8.34
C ILE A 633 -5.00 25.63 7.58
N ASP A 634 -5.01 25.09 6.36
CA ASP A 634 -6.21 24.89 5.55
C ASP A 634 -7.22 23.96 6.25
N PHE A 635 -6.76 22.89 6.88
CA PHE A 635 -7.62 22.01 7.67
C PHE A 635 -8.17 22.71 8.92
N CYS A 636 -7.33 23.42 9.69
CA CYS A 636 -7.78 24.20 10.85
C CYS A 636 -8.81 25.27 10.44
N LEU A 637 -8.59 25.98 9.33
CA LEU A 637 -9.53 26.98 8.82
C LEU A 637 -10.85 26.34 8.38
N LYS A 638 -10.81 25.17 7.70
CA LYS A 638 -12.02 24.43 7.31
C LYS A 638 -12.81 23.96 8.52
N GLU A 639 -12.15 23.44 9.55
CA GLU A 639 -12.82 23.00 10.78
C GLU A 639 -13.37 24.19 11.59
N LEU A 640 -12.60 25.28 11.76
CA LEU A 640 -13.06 26.49 12.44
C LEU A 640 -14.21 27.18 11.68
N ALA A 641 -14.21 27.12 10.33
CA ALA A 641 -15.31 27.62 9.50
C ALA A 641 -16.55 26.72 9.58
N LYS A 642 -16.40 25.39 9.61
CA LYS A 642 -17.50 24.44 9.88
C LYS A 642 -18.12 24.65 11.26
N MET A 643 -17.29 24.98 12.25
CA MET A 643 -17.72 25.37 13.59
C MET A 643 -18.26 26.81 13.66
N ASN A 644 -18.28 27.54 12.54
CA ASN A 644 -18.80 28.90 12.40
C ASN A 644 -18.11 29.94 13.31
N LEU A 645 -16.85 29.69 13.70
CA LEU A 645 -16.05 30.57 14.57
C LEU A 645 -15.34 31.68 13.79
N ILE A 646 -15.09 31.46 12.49
CA ILE A 646 -14.42 32.41 11.60
C ILE A 646 -15.20 32.59 10.29
N ILE A 647 -14.98 33.72 9.62
CA ILE A 647 -15.39 33.99 8.24
C ILE A 647 -14.14 34.22 7.41
N VAL A 648 -14.10 33.60 6.22
CA VAL A 648 -13.11 33.90 5.18
C VAL A 648 -13.81 34.67 4.08
N ASN A 649 -13.44 35.93 3.86
CA ASN A 649 -14.01 36.76 2.81
C ASN A 649 -12.90 37.54 2.10
N GLY A 650 -12.78 37.38 0.78
CA GLY A 650 -11.77 38.07 -0.04
C GLY A 650 -10.31 37.82 0.40
N GLY A 651 -9.98 36.62 0.90
CA GLY A 651 -8.63 36.27 1.37
C GLY A 651 -8.28 36.77 2.79
N LYS A 652 -9.22 37.46 3.45
CA LYS A 652 -9.13 37.86 4.86
C LYS A 652 -9.94 36.93 5.75
N ILE A 653 -9.38 36.60 6.90
CA ILE A 653 -9.91 35.70 7.93
C ILE A 653 -10.24 36.55 9.14
N MET A 654 -11.49 36.51 9.57
CA MET A 654 -12.00 37.29 10.70
C MET A 654 -12.82 36.39 11.60
N ILE A 655 -12.93 36.75 12.87
CA ILE A 655 -13.87 36.06 13.77
C ILE A 655 -15.28 36.53 13.46
N LYS A 656 -16.21 35.57 13.44
CA LYS A 656 -17.61 35.87 13.21
C LYS A 656 -18.20 36.44 14.50
N GLY A 657 -18.37 37.76 14.54
CA GLY A 657 -19.18 38.49 15.53
C GLY A 657 -19.01 38.04 16.99
N VAL A 658 -17.96 38.53 17.64
CA VAL A 658 -17.94 38.60 19.11
C VAL A 658 -18.08 40.08 19.47
N ASP A 659 -19.32 40.48 19.67
CA ASP A 659 -19.64 41.65 20.48
C ASP A 659 -19.44 41.23 21.94
N TYR A 660 -18.57 41.94 22.66
CA TYR A 660 -18.17 41.59 24.02
C TYR A 660 -19.19 42.13 25.02
N SER A 661 -20.43 41.62 24.95
CA SER A 661 -21.41 41.70 26.05
C SER A 661 -22.57 40.75 25.77
N SER A 662 -23.03 40.03 26.79
CA SER A 662 -24.26 39.22 26.82
C SER A 662 -24.35 37.97 25.91
N TYR A 663 -24.26 36.78 26.52
CA TYR A 663 -24.78 35.54 25.93
C TYR A 663 -26.30 35.66 25.77
N SER A 664 -26.81 35.66 24.54
CA SER A 664 -28.25 35.50 24.26
C SER A 664 -28.48 34.58 23.05
N LEU A 665 -28.87 33.34 23.34
CA LEU A 665 -29.36 32.36 22.38
C LEU A 665 -30.85 32.64 22.12
N ASN A 666 -31.19 33.10 20.91
CA ASN A 666 -32.58 33.15 20.44
C ASN A 666 -32.97 31.83 19.77
N LYS A 667 -33.62 30.92 20.50
CA LYS A 667 -34.55 29.92 19.92
C LYS A 667 -35.72 29.67 20.89
N ASN A 668 -36.92 29.58 20.32
CA ASN A 668 -38.20 29.42 21.02
C ASN A 668 -38.26 28.08 21.79
N ILE A 669 -38.86 28.10 22.98
CA ILE A 669 -39.12 26.92 23.82
C ILE A 669 -40.63 26.84 24.06
N GLU A 670 -41.22 25.67 23.82
CA GLU A 670 -42.58 25.34 24.21
C GLU A 670 -42.54 24.46 25.48
N THR A 671 -43.34 24.81 26.48
CA THR A 671 -43.44 24.06 27.75
C THR A 671 -44.87 23.64 28.06
N PHE A 672 -45.01 22.40 28.54
CA PHE A 672 -46.28 21.79 28.90
C PHE A 672 -46.50 21.87 30.43
N ASN A 673 -47.61 22.44 30.86
CA ASN A 673 -47.91 22.64 32.27
C ASN A 673 -48.52 21.38 32.90
N VAL A 674 -47.73 20.67 33.69
CA VAL A 674 -48.11 19.36 34.26
C VAL A 674 -49.27 19.44 35.27
N LYS A 675 -49.61 20.61 35.83
CA LYS A 675 -50.76 20.74 36.74
C LYS A 675 -52.09 20.99 36.02
N LYS A 676 -52.07 21.52 34.79
CA LYS A 676 -53.28 21.84 34.01
C LYS A 676 -53.41 21.06 32.70
N ASN A 677 -52.39 20.29 32.33
CA ASN A 677 -52.34 19.43 31.15
C ASN A 677 -52.52 20.18 29.81
N GLU A 678 -51.94 21.38 29.69
CA GLU A 678 -52.00 22.21 28.49
C GLU A 678 -50.64 22.90 28.20
N LEU A 679 -50.37 23.18 26.92
CA LEU A 679 -49.18 23.88 26.42
C LEU A 679 -49.39 25.39 26.45
N VAL A 680 -48.46 26.14 27.03
CA VAL A 680 -48.49 27.61 27.02
C VAL A 680 -47.19 28.15 26.44
N ASN A 681 -47.33 29.02 25.44
CA ASN A 681 -46.22 29.74 24.81
C ASN A 681 -45.92 31.02 25.60
N MET A 682 -44.73 31.13 26.19
CA MET A 682 -44.24 32.38 26.77
C MET A 682 -42.90 32.76 26.14
N LYS A 683 -42.82 34.00 25.64
CA LYS A 683 -41.57 34.63 25.19
C LYS A 683 -40.96 35.40 26.36
N THR A 684 -39.94 34.87 27.01
CA THR A 684 -39.13 35.68 27.93
C THR A 684 -37.75 35.07 28.21
N GLY A 685 -36.72 35.93 28.27
CA GLY A 685 -35.30 35.58 28.36
C GLY A 685 -34.79 35.31 29.78
N ALA A 686 -33.59 34.71 29.85
CA ALA A 686 -32.94 34.19 31.07
C ALA A 686 -32.74 35.22 32.20
N GLU A 687 -32.70 36.51 31.89
CA GLU A 687 -32.51 37.59 32.86
C GLU A 687 -33.73 37.80 33.77
N GLN A 688 -34.94 37.57 33.26
CA GLN A 688 -36.15 37.61 34.10
C GLN A 688 -36.31 36.36 34.96
N VAL A 689 -35.80 35.21 34.49
CA VAL A 689 -35.74 33.97 35.29
C VAL A 689 -34.74 34.14 36.44
N LYS A 690 -33.58 34.74 36.17
CA LYS A 690 -32.60 35.10 37.21
C LYS A 690 -33.19 36.09 38.22
N ASN A 691 -33.82 37.17 37.77
CA ASN A 691 -34.48 38.14 38.66
C ASN A 691 -35.63 37.51 39.47
N TYR A 692 -36.39 36.58 38.90
CA TYR A 692 -37.44 35.85 39.62
C TYR A 692 -36.85 34.93 40.71
N LEU A 693 -35.76 34.22 40.43
CA LEU A 693 -35.09 33.34 41.39
C LEU A 693 -34.42 34.14 42.53
N GLU A 694 -33.81 35.29 42.20
CA GLU A 694 -33.17 36.19 43.16
C GLU A 694 -34.21 36.90 44.05
N ASN A 695 -35.30 37.44 43.46
CA ASN A 695 -36.37 38.10 44.21
C ASN A 695 -37.14 37.15 45.14
N ASN A 696 -37.16 35.84 44.84
CA ASN A 696 -37.82 34.81 45.66
C ASN A 696 -36.84 34.01 46.55
N LYS A 697 -35.57 34.41 46.64
CA LYS A 697 -34.53 33.84 47.53
C LYS A 697 -34.35 32.32 47.43
N LEU A 698 -34.42 31.75 46.23
CA LEU A 698 -34.20 30.31 46.01
C LEU A 698 -32.69 30.03 45.84
N LYS A 699 -32.10 29.26 46.77
CA LYS A 699 -30.64 28.99 46.80
C LYS A 699 -30.20 27.94 45.76
N SER A 700 -28.96 28.10 45.31
CA SER A 700 -28.32 27.48 44.15
C SER A 700 -27.81 26.05 44.37
N GLU A 701 -28.68 25.07 44.58
CA GLU A 701 -28.29 23.64 44.54
C GLU A 701 -29.19 22.76 43.66
N SER A 702 -29.97 23.37 42.77
CA SER A 702 -30.84 22.62 41.85
C SER A 702 -30.38 22.83 40.41
N ILE A 703 -29.64 21.88 39.84
CA ILE A 703 -29.44 21.85 38.39
C ILE A 703 -30.79 21.49 37.76
N VAL A 704 -31.43 22.50 37.15
CA VAL A 704 -32.49 22.29 36.16
C VAL A 704 -31.82 21.80 34.88
N GLN A 705 -31.99 20.53 34.53
CA GLN A 705 -31.60 20.02 33.19
C GLN A 705 -32.65 20.45 32.17
N VAL A 706 -32.26 21.31 31.23
CA VAL A 706 -33.03 21.59 30.01
C VAL A 706 -32.37 20.82 28.86
N TYR A 707 -33.13 19.94 28.22
CA TYR A 707 -32.69 19.24 27.01
C TYR A 707 -32.94 20.13 25.79
N VAL A 708 -31.91 20.36 24.97
CA VAL A 708 -32.06 20.87 23.61
C VAL A 708 -31.62 19.78 22.65
N LYS A 709 -32.50 19.42 21.73
CA LYS A 709 -32.32 18.36 20.74
C LYS A 709 -31.67 18.94 19.48
N SER A 710 -30.50 18.43 19.12
CA SER A 710 -30.10 18.18 17.72
C SER A 710 -29.15 17.00 17.68
#